data_AF-A0AA88GIF1-F1
#
_entry.id   AF-A0AA88GIF1-F1
#
_cell.length_a   1.000
_cell.length_b   1.000
_cell.length_c   1.000
_cell.angle_alpha   90.00
_cell.angle_beta   90.00
_cell.angle_gamma   90.00
#
_symmetry.space_group_name_H-M   'P 1'
#
loop_
_entity.id
_entity.type
_entity.pdbx_description
1 polymer ?
#
loop_
_entity_poly.entity_id
_entity_poly.type
_entity_poly.pdbx_seq_one_letter_code
_entity_poly.pdbx_strand_id
1 'polypeptide(L)'
;MTNPTAPTTSLTPSPQIQEPRSSSLSFQQQQQQEQRKPSSIFHEGEIEFQKKANTFEFANALGPRKITGHVPQEFHHFLTNRMVVYVASYNSETNECWCSAIWASPRPTELKVLEEEHIVEKPSFLKDSHLPSYMEEKDYPWIPLSTIVEPQGKDSEEERLCSLYDPCNVASGDSWLHLNYLNAQHFEKLVDISQDGKTLRILKAPHAQDPMWQSCREAGTLVSLNFLDLESRKRYRTNGILTKGLSASGFEIQVCEAFSTCPKYIQQRAVVKLYQESEERKGVVVNELLADRRITLGDETTYLSEDVINFIVGSDTMMIATIHKHVGADCSHRGGRPGFIRVLDRRTLVWGDYVGKGMFQTLGNTVNCPNAGLLFVDFENGHLLHLTGDIQILWREPGTSLDGSDRTVLFHTKRWMLFQHSCPFIWQFVSMSSHNPLLNDSNELEKLNPKYLSVVNVAPLMKKKHQKEIVHARLERIIPITDEVKTFGFKISENKTVSIQPGQYATFTLSLEHPYMRSWTVSSAQYVTIPHVHTDMNDTNYFEISVKKQDLGATSTWLHDHAQPGDELFLMGIEGNFTLQTSYYVTMKKKSQNKDAQWKVLFLSGGIGITPFISMIRGVSHSLKQSILTQDSKPQIVMIHSEKLQNEIPFRSELENLLQEKVIDQLLFCVTREKDVKGELIRCQRLDKKIITDTVKDIEERVVYICGPGPFNESMIRTMQDLNVHAKNIVVESFDY
;
A
#
# COMPACT_ATOMS: atom_id res chain seq x y z
N MET A 1 5.92 -84.42 67.26
CA MET A 1 6.90 -84.16 68.34
C MET A 1 8.24 -83.94 67.64
N THR A 2 9.00 -82.83 67.68
CA THR A 2 8.98 -81.51 68.34
C THR A 2 9.92 -80.61 67.51
N ASN A 3 9.59 -79.33 67.35
CA ASN A 3 10.41 -78.20 66.83
C ASN A 3 11.44 -77.72 67.91
N PRO A 4 12.29 -76.65 67.76
CA PRO A 4 12.63 -75.74 66.63
C PRO A 4 14.15 -75.30 66.52
N THR A 5 14.54 -74.49 65.51
CA THR A 5 15.12 -73.11 65.65
C THR A 5 15.50 -72.41 64.32
N ALA A 6 14.87 -71.24 64.13
CA ALA A 6 15.25 -69.96 63.47
C ALA A 6 15.70 -69.85 61.99
N PRO A 7 15.21 -68.82 61.23
CA PRO A 7 15.37 -68.71 59.77
C PRO A 7 16.38 -67.63 59.31
N THR A 8 17.04 -67.90 58.18
CA THR A 8 17.98 -67.01 57.48
C THR A 8 17.30 -66.19 56.39
N THR A 9 17.53 -64.88 56.43
CA THR A 9 17.20 -63.87 55.42
C THR A 9 18.27 -63.85 54.32
N SER A 10 17.89 -64.03 53.04
CA SER A 10 18.77 -63.82 51.89
C SER A 10 18.28 -62.68 51.01
N LEU A 11 19.21 -61.76 50.73
CA LEU A 11 19.09 -60.55 49.93
C LEU A 11 18.60 -60.80 48.49
N THR A 12 17.61 -60.03 48.06
CA THR A 12 17.13 -59.90 46.69
C THR A 12 18.07 -59.03 45.83
N PRO A 13 18.49 -59.47 44.62
CA PRO A 13 19.06 -58.59 43.61
C PRO A 13 17.95 -57.93 42.76
N SER A 14 18.26 -56.76 42.23
CA SER A 14 17.43 -55.78 41.50
C SER A 14 16.46 -56.35 40.44
N PRO A 15 15.25 -55.78 40.28
CA PRO A 15 14.34 -56.17 39.22
C PRO A 15 14.78 -55.57 37.87
N GLN A 16 14.86 -56.43 36.87
CA GLN A 16 14.98 -56.07 35.45
C GLN A 16 13.83 -55.13 35.05
N ILE A 17 14.17 -54.04 34.37
CA ILE A 17 13.24 -53.11 33.73
C ILE A 17 12.52 -53.87 32.61
N GLN A 18 11.25 -54.22 32.84
CA GLN A 18 10.33 -54.67 31.80
C GLN A 18 9.83 -53.46 31.03
N GLU A 19 10.03 -53.47 29.71
CA GLU A 19 9.37 -52.55 28.77
C GLU A 19 7.84 -52.63 28.91
N PRO A 20 7.12 -51.49 28.97
CA PRO A 20 5.67 -51.53 28.94
C PRO A 20 5.20 -51.84 27.51
N ARG A 21 4.61 -53.03 27.35
CA ARG A 21 3.86 -53.42 26.16
C ARG A 21 2.78 -52.38 25.86
N SER A 22 2.90 -51.71 24.72
CA SER A 22 1.90 -50.83 24.15
C SER A 22 0.67 -51.65 23.72
N SER A 23 -0.41 -51.55 24.48
CA SER A 23 -1.73 -51.98 24.00
C SER A 23 -2.22 -50.96 22.97
N SER A 24 -2.14 -51.31 21.69
CA SER A 24 -2.70 -50.54 20.59
C SER A 24 -4.22 -50.51 20.69
N LEU A 25 -4.77 -49.39 21.16
CA LEU A 25 -6.18 -49.07 20.98
C LEU A 25 -6.45 -48.90 19.48
N SER A 26 -7.55 -49.47 18.99
CA SER A 26 -7.93 -49.34 17.59
C SER A 26 -8.30 -47.89 17.27
N PHE A 27 -8.07 -47.48 16.01
CA PHE A 27 -8.35 -46.13 15.49
C PHE A 27 -9.80 -45.64 15.79
N GLN A 28 -10.75 -46.58 15.89
CA GLN A 28 -12.14 -46.28 16.26
C GLN A 28 -12.34 -45.94 17.75
N GLN A 29 -11.52 -46.48 18.65
CA GLN A 29 -11.58 -46.16 20.09
C GLN A 29 -10.90 -44.83 20.42
N GLN A 30 -9.89 -44.41 19.65
CA GLN A 30 -9.31 -43.06 19.73
C GLN A 30 -10.31 -42.00 19.23
N GLN A 31 -11.04 -42.27 18.14
CA GLN A 31 -12.07 -41.35 17.64
C GLN A 31 -13.29 -41.19 18.58
N GLN A 32 -13.58 -42.17 19.44
CA GLN A 32 -14.70 -42.07 20.39
C GLN A 32 -14.37 -41.26 21.66
N GLN A 33 -13.08 -41.08 22.00
CA GLN A 33 -12.69 -40.22 23.14
C GLN A 33 -12.53 -38.73 22.78
N GLU A 34 -12.51 -38.37 21.49
CA GLU A 34 -12.38 -36.98 21.01
C GLU A 34 -13.71 -36.30 20.62
N GLN A 35 -14.88 -36.90 20.89
CA GLN A 35 -16.18 -36.26 20.64
C GLN A 35 -16.60 -35.23 21.70
N ARG A 36 -15.67 -34.43 22.21
CA ARG A 36 -16.01 -33.09 22.71
C ARG A 36 -15.85 -32.15 21.53
N LYS A 37 -16.96 -31.65 20.98
CA LYS A 37 -16.95 -30.52 20.03
C LYS A 37 -15.95 -29.48 20.56
N PRO A 38 -14.92 -29.07 19.79
CA PRO A 38 -14.02 -28.03 20.27
C PRO A 38 -14.86 -26.78 20.54
N SER A 39 -14.61 -26.12 21.67
CA SER A 39 -15.37 -24.94 22.12
C SER A 39 -15.16 -23.71 21.22
N SER A 40 -14.29 -23.82 20.21
CA SER A 40 -13.88 -22.78 19.27
C SER A 40 -13.52 -23.44 17.93
N ILE A 41 -13.80 -22.77 16.81
CA ILE A 41 -13.35 -23.20 15.48
C ILE A 41 -11.86 -22.88 15.23
N PHE A 42 -11.27 -22.02 16.06
CA PHE A 42 -9.86 -21.68 16.04
C PHE A 42 -9.05 -22.69 16.84
N HIS A 43 -7.82 -22.96 16.40
CA HIS A 43 -6.91 -23.84 17.14
C HIS A 43 -6.17 -23.11 18.25
N GLU A 44 -5.47 -23.87 19.09
CA GLU A 44 -4.83 -23.37 20.32
C GLU A 44 -3.90 -22.17 20.10
N GLY A 45 -3.09 -22.18 19.04
CA GLY A 45 -2.16 -21.10 18.72
C GLY A 45 -2.86 -19.81 18.29
N GLU A 46 -3.93 -19.90 17.52
CA GLU A 46 -4.79 -18.75 17.20
C GLU A 46 -5.45 -18.18 18.45
N ILE A 47 -6.01 -19.05 19.30
CA ILE A 47 -6.65 -18.64 20.56
C ILE A 47 -5.64 -17.93 21.46
N GLU A 48 -4.41 -18.43 21.56
CA GLU A 48 -3.35 -17.80 22.34
C GLU A 48 -3.05 -16.38 21.84
N PHE A 49 -2.85 -16.21 20.52
CA PHE A 49 -2.63 -14.91 19.91
C PHE A 49 -3.81 -13.96 20.09
N GLN A 50 -5.02 -14.46 19.89
CA GLN A 50 -6.25 -13.69 20.06
C GLN A 50 -6.44 -13.21 21.50
N LYS A 51 -6.10 -14.03 22.50
CA LYS A 51 -6.13 -13.62 23.91
C LYS A 51 -5.08 -12.57 24.21
N LYS A 52 -3.84 -12.77 23.76
CA LYS A 52 -2.76 -11.77 23.95
C LYS A 52 -3.08 -10.43 23.27
N ALA A 53 -3.77 -10.45 22.14
CA ALA A 53 -4.19 -9.27 21.41
C ALA A 53 -5.57 -8.72 21.83
N ASN A 54 -6.22 -9.29 22.85
CA ASN A 54 -7.57 -8.92 23.29
C ASN A 54 -8.65 -8.96 22.17
N THR A 55 -8.53 -9.88 21.21
CA THR A 55 -9.50 -10.07 20.12
C THR A 55 -10.30 -11.37 20.20
N PHE A 56 -10.06 -12.22 21.21
CA PHE A 56 -10.67 -13.55 21.31
C PHE A 56 -12.19 -13.53 21.25
N GLU A 57 -12.87 -12.68 22.03
CA GLU A 57 -14.33 -12.64 22.04
C GLU A 57 -14.90 -12.23 20.66
N PHE A 58 -14.27 -11.25 20.02
CA PHE A 58 -14.63 -10.79 18.68
C PHE A 58 -14.40 -11.88 17.62
N ALA A 59 -13.24 -12.54 17.66
CA ALA A 59 -12.90 -13.63 16.75
C ALA A 59 -13.87 -14.80 16.92
N ASN A 60 -14.12 -15.23 18.16
CA ASN A 60 -15.01 -16.34 18.48
C ASN A 60 -16.47 -16.06 18.07
N ALA A 61 -16.92 -14.81 18.13
CA ALA A 61 -18.24 -14.41 17.65
C ALA A 61 -18.36 -14.38 16.11
N LEU A 62 -17.29 -13.97 15.41
CA LEU A 62 -17.29 -13.82 13.95
C LEU A 62 -16.94 -15.09 13.20
N GLY A 63 -16.00 -15.88 13.70
CA GLY A 63 -15.45 -17.05 13.03
C GLY A 63 -16.54 -17.99 12.51
N PRO A 64 -17.42 -18.52 13.38
CA PRO A 64 -18.48 -19.44 12.97
C PRO A 64 -19.49 -18.86 11.97
N ARG A 65 -19.59 -17.52 11.87
CA ARG A 65 -20.47 -16.83 10.92
C ARG A 65 -19.82 -16.58 9.57
N LYS A 66 -18.49 -16.54 9.52
CA LYS A 66 -17.70 -16.11 8.36
C LYS A 66 -16.96 -17.25 7.67
N ILE A 67 -16.58 -18.29 8.42
CA ILE A 67 -15.80 -19.43 7.93
C ILE A 67 -16.76 -20.58 7.63
N THR A 68 -16.80 -21.00 6.37
CA THR A 68 -17.67 -22.09 5.89
C THR A 68 -16.84 -23.29 5.43
N GLY A 69 -17.37 -24.51 5.59
CA GLY A 69 -16.74 -25.73 5.06
C GLY A 69 -16.95 -25.99 3.56
N HIS A 70 -17.33 -24.96 2.81
CA HIS A 70 -17.59 -24.98 1.38
C HIS A 70 -17.52 -23.54 0.83
N VAL A 71 -17.23 -23.37 -0.46
CA VAL A 71 -17.31 -22.06 -1.12
C VAL A 71 -18.78 -21.70 -1.40
N PRO A 72 -19.33 -20.62 -0.82
CA PRO A 72 -20.70 -20.19 -1.10
C PRO A 72 -20.88 -19.80 -2.57
N GLN A 73 -22.05 -20.07 -3.14
CA GLN A 73 -22.34 -19.87 -4.56
C GLN A 73 -22.08 -18.44 -5.05
N GLU A 74 -22.36 -17.43 -4.21
CA GLU A 74 -22.11 -16.02 -4.52
C GLU A 74 -20.63 -15.69 -4.83
N PHE A 75 -19.69 -16.51 -4.37
CA PHE A 75 -18.26 -16.32 -4.62
C PHE A 75 -17.74 -17.16 -5.80
N HIS A 76 -18.52 -18.09 -6.35
CA HIS A 76 -18.06 -18.98 -7.43
C HIS A 76 -17.55 -18.17 -8.62
N HIS A 77 -18.34 -17.20 -9.08
CA HIS A 77 -17.96 -16.33 -10.19
C HIS A 77 -16.66 -15.55 -9.93
N PHE A 78 -16.47 -15.03 -8.71
CA PHE A 78 -15.25 -14.31 -8.34
C PHE A 78 -14.02 -15.21 -8.43
N LEU A 79 -14.11 -16.44 -7.91
CA LEU A 79 -12.99 -17.40 -7.86
C LEU A 79 -12.70 -17.99 -9.25
N THR A 80 -13.70 -18.33 -10.05
CA THR A 80 -13.51 -18.90 -11.39
C THR A 80 -12.90 -17.91 -12.38
N ASN A 81 -13.04 -16.61 -12.13
CA ASN A 81 -12.48 -15.52 -12.94
C ASN A 81 -11.16 -14.97 -12.36
N ARG A 82 -10.35 -15.81 -11.72
CA ARG A 82 -9.02 -15.42 -11.23
C ARG A 82 -7.94 -15.80 -12.22
N MET A 83 -7.06 -14.84 -12.49
CA MET A 83 -5.87 -15.03 -13.33
C MET A 83 -4.68 -15.58 -12.55
N VAL A 84 -4.70 -15.48 -11.23
CA VAL A 84 -3.67 -15.98 -10.32
C VAL A 84 -4.29 -16.60 -9.10
N VAL A 85 -3.69 -17.69 -8.63
CA VAL A 85 -3.95 -18.26 -7.30
C VAL A 85 -2.62 -18.43 -6.58
N TYR A 86 -2.56 -17.92 -5.34
CA TYR A 86 -1.41 -18.12 -4.47
C TYR A 86 -1.66 -19.32 -3.57
N VAL A 87 -0.63 -20.14 -3.37
CA VAL A 87 -0.75 -21.42 -2.67
C VAL A 87 0.31 -21.53 -1.59
N ALA A 88 -0.13 -21.79 -0.35
CA ALA A 88 0.74 -22.26 0.71
C ALA A 88 0.86 -23.77 0.64
N SER A 89 2.09 -24.27 0.67
CA SER A 89 2.43 -25.68 0.69
C SER A 89 3.50 -25.97 1.73
N TYR A 90 3.58 -27.23 2.17
CA TYR A 90 4.55 -27.66 3.15
C TYR A 90 5.09 -29.03 2.76
N ASN A 91 6.41 -29.15 2.77
CA ASN A 91 7.10 -30.40 2.58
C ASN A 91 7.45 -31.00 3.95
N SER A 92 6.85 -32.13 4.29
CA SER A 92 7.09 -32.81 5.57
C SER A 92 8.46 -33.46 5.68
N GLU A 93 9.09 -33.83 4.57
CA GLU A 93 10.42 -34.44 4.54
C GLU A 93 11.51 -33.40 4.80
N THR A 94 11.41 -32.24 4.16
CA THR A 94 12.37 -31.14 4.34
C THR A 94 12.01 -30.20 5.49
N ASN A 95 10.79 -30.32 6.03
CA ASN A 95 10.22 -29.41 7.03
C ASN A 95 10.29 -27.95 6.55
N GLU A 96 9.91 -27.70 5.30
CA GLU A 96 9.91 -26.37 4.68
C GLU A 96 8.50 -25.97 4.27
N CYS A 97 8.16 -24.72 4.52
CA CYS A 97 6.92 -24.11 4.06
C CYS A 97 7.24 -23.17 2.90
N TRP A 98 6.42 -23.22 1.85
CA TRP A 98 6.60 -22.43 0.63
C TRP A 98 5.30 -21.75 0.23
N CYS A 99 5.43 -20.54 -0.33
CA CYS A 99 4.35 -19.86 -1.01
C CYS A 99 4.65 -19.85 -2.51
N SER A 100 3.66 -20.21 -3.32
CA SER A 100 3.76 -20.29 -4.78
C SER A 100 2.64 -19.53 -5.47
N ALA A 101 2.81 -19.19 -6.74
CA ALA A 101 1.79 -18.54 -7.56
C ALA A 101 1.55 -19.33 -8.85
N ILE A 102 0.28 -19.57 -9.17
CA ILE A 102 -0.14 -20.29 -10.37
C ILE A 102 -0.92 -19.33 -11.25
N TRP A 103 -0.46 -19.18 -12.50
CA TRP A 103 -0.97 -18.19 -13.45
C TRP A 103 -1.81 -18.83 -14.54
N ALA A 104 -2.94 -18.21 -14.87
CA ALA A 104 -3.77 -18.57 -16.02
C ALA A 104 -3.00 -18.36 -17.32
N SER A 105 -3.22 -19.22 -18.31
CA SER A 105 -2.63 -19.07 -19.64
C SER A 105 -3.44 -18.10 -20.48
N PRO A 106 -2.83 -17.22 -21.30
CA PRO A 106 -3.57 -16.39 -22.25
C PRO A 106 -4.22 -17.25 -23.34
N ARG A 107 -5.39 -16.85 -23.85
CA ARG A 107 -6.03 -17.55 -24.97
C ARG A 107 -5.31 -17.26 -26.29
N PRO A 108 -5.06 -18.26 -27.16
CA PRO A 108 -4.26 -18.09 -28.39
C PRO A 108 -4.80 -17.06 -29.41
N THR A 109 -6.11 -16.81 -29.45
CA THR A 109 -6.78 -15.99 -30.47
C THR A 109 -6.68 -14.48 -30.26
N GLU A 110 -6.18 -14.02 -29.11
CA GLU A 110 -6.17 -12.59 -28.72
C GLU A 110 -4.76 -11.99 -28.63
N LEU A 111 -3.73 -12.77 -28.99
CA LEU A 111 -2.34 -12.30 -29.10
C LEU A 111 -2.07 -11.42 -30.33
N LYS A 112 -3.11 -10.90 -31.01
CA LYS A 112 -2.93 -9.75 -31.91
C LYS A 112 -2.60 -8.54 -31.06
N VAL A 113 -1.30 -8.43 -30.80
CA VAL A 113 -0.54 -7.27 -30.38
C VAL A 113 -1.35 -5.99 -30.58
N LEU A 114 -1.60 -5.29 -29.47
CA LEU A 114 -1.82 -3.86 -29.49
C LEU A 114 -0.58 -3.24 -30.15
N GLU A 115 -0.65 -3.07 -31.47
CA GLU A 115 0.37 -2.36 -32.26
C GLU A 115 0.58 -0.97 -31.66
N GLU A 116 1.82 -0.52 -31.70
CA GLU A 116 2.49 0.45 -30.81
C GLU A 116 1.92 1.88 -30.75
N GLU A 117 0.72 2.17 -31.24
CA GLU A 117 0.35 3.55 -31.55
C GLU A 117 0.06 4.47 -30.35
N HIS A 118 -0.13 3.98 -29.12
CA HIS A 118 -0.47 4.84 -27.97
C HIS A 118 0.31 4.54 -26.67
N ILE A 119 1.63 4.38 -26.75
CA ILE A 119 2.48 4.56 -25.56
C ILE A 119 2.72 6.06 -25.37
N VAL A 120 2.01 6.66 -24.41
CA VAL A 120 2.35 8.00 -23.91
C VAL A 120 3.78 7.96 -23.37
N GLU A 121 4.67 8.76 -23.94
CA GLU A 121 6.06 8.89 -23.49
C GLU A 121 6.13 9.14 -21.97
N LYS A 122 7.10 8.47 -21.34
CA LYS A 122 7.46 8.60 -19.91
C LYS A 122 7.53 10.07 -19.48
N PRO A 123 7.00 10.43 -18.30
CA PRO A 123 7.44 11.62 -17.58
C PRO A 123 8.94 11.53 -17.29
N SER A 124 9.68 12.60 -17.57
CA SER A 124 11.13 12.68 -17.66
C SER A 124 11.93 12.54 -16.35
N PHE A 125 11.35 12.06 -15.24
CA PHE A 125 12.06 11.93 -13.95
C PHE A 125 12.61 10.52 -13.66
N LEU A 126 12.44 9.55 -14.55
CA LEU A 126 12.95 8.17 -14.41
C LEU A 126 13.95 7.76 -15.52
N LYS A 127 14.57 8.72 -16.23
CA LYS A 127 15.55 8.40 -17.29
C LYS A 127 16.96 8.03 -16.80
N ASP A 128 17.27 8.22 -15.51
CA ASP A 128 18.64 7.96 -14.98
C ASP A 128 18.74 6.74 -14.04
N SER A 129 18.15 5.61 -14.45
CA SER A 129 18.49 4.29 -13.91
C SER A 129 18.89 3.33 -15.03
N HIS A 130 19.85 3.74 -15.85
CA HIS A 130 20.63 2.79 -16.64
C HIS A 130 21.64 2.10 -15.71
N LEU A 131 21.51 0.78 -15.58
CA LEU A 131 22.61 -0.10 -15.21
C LEU A 131 23.78 0.18 -16.17
N PRO A 132 25.02 0.41 -15.70
CA PRO A 132 26.14 0.64 -16.59
C PRO A 132 26.50 -0.67 -17.33
N SER A 133 26.21 -0.71 -18.62
CA SER A 133 26.83 -1.66 -19.54
C SER A 133 28.29 -1.23 -19.77
N TYR A 134 29.22 -1.88 -19.09
CA TYR A 134 30.60 -1.89 -19.54
C TYR A 134 30.70 -2.81 -20.77
N MET A 135 31.09 -2.26 -21.93
CA MET A 135 32.04 -2.80 -22.92
C MET A 135 31.96 -1.98 -24.24
N GLU A 136 32.97 -1.10 -24.39
CA GLU A 136 33.74 -0.71 -25.59
C GLU A 136 33.13 -0.03 -26.85
N GLU A 137 33.65 1.20 -27.05
CA GLU A 137 34.21 1.84 -28.27
C GLU A 137 33.38 2.14 -29.55
N LYS A 138 33.35 3.47 -29.83
CA LYS A 138 33.65 4.20 -31.08
C LYS A 138 32.51 4.84 -31.90
N ASP A 139 32.70 6.16 -32.06
CA ASP A 139 32.40 7.07 -33.17
C ASP A 139 30.93 7.42 -33.54
N TYR A 140 30.58 8.68 -33.23
CA TYR A 140 29.50 9.45 -33.84
C TYR A 140 29.83 9.82 -35.30
N PRO A 141 28.83 10.00 -36.20
CA PRO A 141 28.43 11.38 -36.52
C PRO A 141 26.93 11.62 -36.79
N TRP A 142 26.57 12.89 -36.63
CA TRP A 142 25.33 13.64 -36.91
C TRP A 142 24.63 13.43 -38.27
N ILE A 143 23.31 13.76 -38.38
CA ILE A 143 22.63 14.69 -39.35
C ILE A 143 21.06 14.66 -39.23
N PRO A 144 20.30 15.73 -39.62
CA PRO A 144 19.10 16.24 -38.93
C PRO A 144 17.74 16.18 -39.69
N LEU A 145 16.71 16.81 -39.09
CA LEU A 145 15.29 16.95 -39.47
C LEU A 145 14.97 17.25 -40.95
N SER A 146 14.03 16.46 -41.50
CA SER A 146 12.92 16.84 -42.41
C SER A 146 12.11 15.57 -42.70
N THR A 147 10.78 15.48 -42.57
CA THR A 147 9.81 15.90 -43.60
C THR A 147 8.37 15.71 -43.07
N ILE A 148 7.51 16.62 -43.50
CA ILE A 148 6.06 16.80 -43.29
C ILE A 148 5.24 15.62 -43.87
N VAL A 149 4.00 15.41 -43.38
CA VAL A 149 2.72 15.35 -44.14
C VAL A 149 1.55 14.83 -43.25
N GLU A 150 0.51 15.65 -43.10
CA GLU A 150 -0.88 15.36 -42.69
C GLU A 150 -1.69 14.75 -43.85
N PRO A 151 -2.81 13.99 -43.68
CA PRO A 151 -4.15 14.62 -43.49
C PRO A 151 -5.31 13.81 -42.83
N GLN A 152 -6.19 14.57 -42.15
CA GLN A 152 -7.67 14.68 -42.18
C GLN A 152 -8.67 13.48 -42.19
N GLY A 153 -9.75 13.63 -41.41
CA GLY A 153 -11.10 13.08 -41.68
C GLY A 153 -12.09 13.16 -40.50
N LYS A 154 -13.29 13.74 -40.72
CA LYS A 154 -14.40 14.01 -39.74
C LYS A 154 -15.58 13.04 -39.90
N ASP A 155 -16.45 12.99 -38.86
CA ASP A 155 -17.94 12.99 -38.85
C ASP A 155 -18.49 12.07 -37.72
N SER A 156 -19.06 12.60 -36.61
CA SER A 156 -20.42 13.15 -36.32
C SER A 156 -21.44 12.07 -35.89
N GLU A 157 -21.83 12.10 -34.60
CA GLU A 157 -23.13 12.51 -34.01
C GLU A 157 -24.19 11.38 -33.98
N GLU A 158 -24.50 10.91 -32.76
CA GLU A 158 -25.77 11.20 -32.08
C GLU A 158 -27.00 10.51 -32.70
N GLU A 159 -27.31 9.32 -32.19
CA GLU A 159 -28.71 8.96 -31.94
C GLU A 159 -28.83 7.81 -30.94
N ARG A 160 -29.68 8.02 -29.93
CA ARG A 160 -30.36 7.03 -29.04
C ARG A 160 -29.71 6.66 -27.71
N LEU A 161 -29.77 7.62 -26.80
CA LEU A 161 -30.30 7.42 -25.45
C LEU A 161 -31.82 7.12 -25.51
N CYS A 162 -32.28 6.02 -24.89
CA CYS A 162 -33.47 5.93 -24.01
C CYS A 162 -34.04 4.50 -23.88
N SER A 163 -33.72 3.78 -22.79
CA SER A 163 -34.62 2.87 -22.04
C SER A 163 -33.92 2.42 -20.75
N LEU A 164 -34.07 3.16 -19.64
CA LEU A 164 -34.98 2.88 -18.51
C LEU A 164 -34.59 1.66 -17.63
N TYR A 165 -34.02 2.00 -16.46
CA TYR A 165 -34.26 1.45 -15.12
C TYR A 165 -34.72 -0.02 -14.98
N ASP A 166 -33.79 -0.88 -14.55
CA ASP A 166 -34.06 -2.15 -13.87
C ASP A 166 -33.11 -2.28 -12.65
N PRO A 167 -33.58 -2.47 -11.40
CA PRO A 167 -32.73 -2.52 -10.21
C PRO A 167 -31.89 -3.80 -10.02
N CYS A 168 -31.80 -4.68 -11.03
CA CYS A 168 -31.11 -5.98 -10.93
C CYS A 168 -29.89 -6.16 -11.85
N ASN A 169 -29.36 -5.10 -12.46
CA ASN A 169 -28.11 -5.15 -13.24
C ASN A 169 -27.00 -4.27 -12.62
N VAL A 170 -26.23 -4.83 -11.69
CA VAL A 170 -24.89 -4.33 -11.35
C VAL A 170 -23.87 -5.38 -11.80
N ALA A 171 -23.85 -5.61 -13.11
CA ALA A 171 -22.91 -6.47 -13.81
C ALA A 171 -22.54 -5.84 -15.17
N SER A 172 -21.98 -4.63 -15.13
CA SER A 172 -21.14 -3.99 -16.17
C SER A 172 -20.76 -2.62 -15.58
N GLY A 173 -19.49 -2.25 -15.42
CA GLY A 173 -18.55 -2.09 -16.53
C GLY A 173 -19.06 -0.96 -17.42
N ASP A 174 -18.54 0.26 -17.23
CA ASP A 174 -18.20 1.22 -18.30
C ASP A 174 -18.37 2.69 -17.90
N SER A 175 -17.23 3.32 -17.57
CA SER A 175 -16.78 4.55 -18.23
C SER A 175 -15.28 4.76 -17.98
N TRP A 176 -14.46 3.78 -18.34
CA TRP A 176 -13.02 3.97 -18.53
C TRP A 176 -12.81 4.11 -20.04
N LEU A 177 -12.62 5.33 -20.54
CA LEU A 177 -12.23 5.53 -21.93
C LEU A 177 -10.87 4.84 -22.18
N HIS A 178 -10.92 3.73 -22.91
CA HIS A 178 -9.84 3.11 -23.70
C HIS A 178 -8.44 3.04 -23.06
N LEU A 179 -8.33 2.36 -21.93
CA LEU A 179 -7.12 1.60 -21.64
C LEU A 179 -7.47 0.12 -21.83
N ASN A 180 -6.86 -0.52 -22.84
CA ASN A 180 -7.06 -1.93 -23.14
C ASN A 180 -6.44 -2.79 -22.03
N TYR A 181 -7.13 -2.91 -20.89
CA TYR A 181 -6.73 -3.77 -19.79
C TYR A 181 -7.16 -5.21 -20.07
N LEU A 182 -6.25 -6.15 -19.83
CA LEU A 182 -6.55 -7.57 -19.94
C LEU A 182 -7.30 -8.03 -18.69
N ASN A 183 -8.50 -8.54 -18.88
CA ASN A 183 -9.32 -9.13 -17.81
C ASN A 183 -9.36 -10.67 -17.93
N ALA A 184 -9.97 -11.34 -16.95
CA ALA A 184 -10.06 -12.80 -16.87
C ALA A 184 -10.63 -13.52 -18.12
N GLN A 185 -11.44 -12.84 -18.95
CA GLN A 185 -12.02 -13.43 -20.16
C GLN A 185 -10.96 -13.74 -21.23
N HIS A 186 -9.83 -13.01 -21.21
CA HIS A 186 -8.70 -13.20 -22.13
C HIS A 186 -7.82 -14.41 -21.77
N PHE A 187 -8.16 -15.11 -20.67
CA PHE A 187 -7.37 -16.21 -20.14
C PHE A 187 -8.17 -17.52 -20.12
N GLU A 188 -7.43 -18.62 -20.17
CA GLU A 188 -7.97 -19.95 -19.89
C GLU A 188 -8.47 -20.02 -18.45
N LYS A 189 -9.53 -20.79 -18.24
CA LYS A 189 -10.09 -21.00 -16.90
C LYS A 189 -9.05 -21.68 -16.01
N LEU A 190 -8.66 -21.02 -14.92
CA LEU A 190 -7.68 -21.55 -13.98
C LEU A 190 -8.34 -22.35 -12.83
N VAL A 191 -9.54 -21.95 -12.42
CA VAL A 191 -10.19 -22.47 -11.21
C VAL A 191 -11.56 -23.04 -11.57
N ASP A 192 -11.83 -24.26 -11.10
CA ASP A 192 -13.15 -24.91 -11.20
C ASP A 192 -13.67 -25.28 -9.80
N ILE A 193 -14.98 -25.20 -9.60
CA ILE A 193 -15.62 -25.40 -8.29
C ILE A 193 -16.84 -26.29 -8.47
N SER A 194 -17.01 -27.29 -7.60
CA SER A 194 -18.21 -28.12 -7.59
C SER A 194 -19.46 -27.31 -7.24
N GLN A 195 -20.64 -27.76 -7.68
CA GLN A 195 -21.91 -27.06 -7.40
C GLN A 195 -22.18 -26.87 -5.90
N ASP A 196 -21.75 -27.82 -5.06
CA ASP A 196 -21.88 -27.75 -3.61
C ASP A 196 -20.75 -26.96 -2.92
N GLY A 197 -19.76 -26.47 -3.68
CA GLY A 197 -18.64 -25.69 -3.18
C GLY A 197 -17.63 -26.46 -2.34
N LYS A 198 -17.77 -27.78 -2.20
CA LYS A 198 -16.89 -28.60 -1.33
C LYS A 198 -15.62 -29.09 -2.02
N THR A 199 -15.57 -29.00 -3.34
CA THR A 199 -14.41 -29.39 -4.15
C THR A 199 -13.99 -28.22 -5.01
N LEU A 200 -12.69 -27.92 -5.00
CA LEU A 200 -12.08 -26.89 -5.83
C LEU A 200 -10.91 -27.49 -6.59
N ARG A 201 -10.84 -27.21 -7.89
CA ARG A 201 -9.77 -27.66 -8.78
C ARG A 201 -9.00 -26.47 -9.32
N ILE A 202 -7.68 -26.54 -9.24
CA ILE A 202 -6.80 -25.68 -10.01
C ILE A 202 -6.39 -26.46 -11.25
N LEU A 203 -6.77 -25.96 -12.43
CA LEU A 203 -6.68 -26.67 -13.71
C LEU A 203 -5.29 -26.60 -14.36
N LYS A 204 -4.29 -26.16 -13.60
CA LYS A 204 -2.91 -26.02 -14.04
C LYS A 204 -1.96 -26.31 -12.89
N ALA A 205 -0.89 -27.01 -13.20
CA ALA A 205 0.19 -27.24 -12.25
C ALA A 205 1.12 -26.02 -12.14
N PRO A 206 1.78 -25.81 -10.99
CA PRO A 206 2.93 -24.93 -10.94
C PRO A 206 4.06 -25.51 -11.82
N HIS A 207 5.06 -24.69 -12.12
CA HIS A 207 6.25 -25.14 -12.86
C HIS A 207 6.94 -26.29 -12.11
N ALA A 208 7.58 -27.23 -12.81
CA ALA A 208 8.21 -28.40 -12.18
C ALA A 208 9.36 -28.06 -11.21
N GLN A 209 9.95 -26.87 -11.35
CA GLN A 209 10.98 -26.35 -10.44
C GLN A 209 10.41 -25.51 -9.29
N ASP A 210 9.11 -25.18 -9.33
CA ASP A 210 8.44 -24.50 -8.21
C ASP A 210 8.50 -25.39 -6.96
N PRO A 211 8.81 -24.84 -5.77
CA PRO A 211 8.92 -25.62 -4.55
C PRO A 211 7.62 -26.35 -4.14
N MET A 212 6.46 -25.85 -4.57
CA MET A 212 5.18 -26.53 -4.39
C MET A 212 5.14 -27.88 -5.13
N TRP A 213 5.83 -28.01 -6.26
CA TRP A 213 5.87 -29.25 -7.04
C TRP A 213 6.33 -30.41 -6.15
N GLN A 214 7.38 -30.20 -5.35
CA GLN A 214 7.88 -31.22 -4.42
C GLN A 214 7.03 -31.35 -3.15
N SER A 215 6.38 -30.27 -2.71
CA SER A 215 5.64 -30.23 -1.43
C SER A 215 4.25 -30.89 -1.49
N CYS A 216 3.62 -30.93 -2.67
CA CYS A 216 2.22 -31.34 -2.84
C CYS A 216 2.05 -32.68 -3.59
N ARG A 217 2.83 -33.70 -3.24
CA ARG A 217 2.87 -34.98 -3.98
C ARG A 217 1.80 -35.98 -3.59
N GLU A 218 1.26 -35.91 -2.39
CA GLU A 218 0.42 -36.96 -1.82
C GLU A 218 -1.00 -36.47 -1.57
N ALA A 219 -1.95 -37.40 -1.61
CA ALA A 219 -3.29 -37.13 -1.09
C ALA A 219 -3.20 -36.92 0.43
N GLY A 220 -4.01 -36.03 0.98
CA GLY A 220 -3.97 -35.71 2.41
C GLY A 220 -3.10 -34.50 2.77
N THR A 221 -2.28 -33.98 1.84
CA THR A 221 -1.49 -32.76 2.10
C THR A 221 -2.39 -31.55 2.30
N LEU A 222 -2.14 -30.80 3.37
CA LEU A 222 -2.81 -29.54 3.67
C LEU A 222 -2.31 -28.43 2.75
N VAL A 223 -3.23 -27.66 2.18
CA VAL A 223 -2.94 -26.51 1.34
C VAL A 223 -3.88 -25.35 1.66
N SER A 224 -3.40 -24.13 1.43
CA SER A 224 -4.22 -22.91 1.52
C SER A 224 -4.09 -22.10 0.25
N LEU A 225 -5.22 -21.64 -0.26
CA LEU A 225 -5.34 -20.89 -1.50
C LEU A 225 -5.78 -19.46 -1.19
N ASN A 226 -5.08 -18.49 -1.76
CA ASN A 226 -5.49 -17.08 -1.75
C ASN A 226 -5.83 -16.62 -3.17
N PHE A 227 -7.10 -16.26 -3.36
CA PHE A 227 -7.64 -15.69 -4.58
C PHE A 227 -7.61 -14.16 -4.44
N LEU A 228 -6.52 -13.54 -4.88
CA LEU A 228 -6.31 -12.11 -4.79
C LEU A 228 -6.69 -11.42 -6.10
N ASP A 229 -7.41 -10.31 -5.98
CA ASP A 229 -7.72 -9.39 -7.07
C ASP A 229 -7.12 -8.03 -6.77
N LEU A 230 -6.01 -7.71 -7.44
CA LEU A 230 -5.29 -6.44 -7.23
C LEU A 230 -6.08 -5.24 -7.77
N GLU A 231 -6.89 -5.42 -8.80
CA GLU A 231 -7.66 -4.34 -9.40
C GLU A 231 -8.80 -3.87 -8.48
N SER A 232 -9.58 -4.82 -7.95
CA SER A 232 -10.70 -4.51 -7.05
C SER A 232 -10.34 -4.54 -5.56
N ARG A 233 -9.08 -4.84 -5.22
CA ARG A 233 -8.58 -5.06 -3.85
C ARG A 233 -9.37 -6.12 -3.07
N LYS A 234 -9.97 -7.09 -3.75
CA LYS A 234 -10.72 -8.18 -3.12
C LYS A 234 -9.83 -9.38 -2.93
N ARG A 235 -10.06 -10.13 -1.86
CA ARG A 235 -9.42 -11.42 -1.66
C ARG A 235 -10.31 -12.42 -0.95
N TYR A 236 -10.21 -13.66 -1.39
CA TYR A 236 -10.92 -14.80 -0.84
C TYR A 236 -9.93 -15.90 -0.50
N ARG A 237 -10.14 -16.59 0.62
CA ARG A 237 -9.25 -17.66 1.07
C ARG A 237 -10.02 -18.95 1.18
N THR A 238 -9.36 -20.02 0.77
CA THR A 238 -9.87 -21.40 0.86
C THR A 238 -8.75 -22.31 1.38
N ASN A 239 -8.99 -22.96 2.51
CA ASN A 239 -8.10 -23.97 3.07
C ASN A 239 -8.69 -25.35 2.79
N GLY A 240 -7.84 -26.33 2.53
CA GLY A 240 -8.30 -27.67 2.20
C GLY A 240 -7.21 -28.72 2.22
N ILE A 241 -7.62 -29.92 1.86
CA ILE A 241 -6.78 -31.10 1.78
C ILE A 241 -6.75 -31.57 0.33
N LEU A 242 -5.56 -31.86 -0.20
CA LEU A 242 -5.43 -32.48 -1.52
C LEU A 242 -6.18 -33.81 -1.56
N THR A 243 -7.14 -33.97 -2.47
CA THR A 243 -7.83 -35.26 -2.66
C THR A 243 -6.92 -36.26 -3.37
N LYS A 244 -6.02 -35.74 -4.20
CA LYS A 244 -4.96 -36.46 -4.90
C LYS A 244 -3.72 -35.60 -4.96
N GLY A 245 -2.56 -36.24 -5.07
CA GLY A 245 -1.30 -35.55 -5.34
C GLY A 245 -1.37 -34.69 -6.60
N LEU A 246 -0.52 -33.66 -6.64
CA LEU A 246 -0.35 -32.78 -7.79
C LEU A 246 0.00 -33.58 -9.05
N SER A 247 -0.71 -33.29 -10.15
CA SER A 247 -0.42 -33.85 -11.48
C SER A 247 -0.05 -32.73 -12.45
N ALA A 248 0.37 -33.08 -13.67
CA ALA A 248 0.61 -32.10 -14.74
C ALA A 248 -0.64 -31.30 -15.14
N SER A 249 -1.84 -31.85 -14.91
CA SER A 249 -3.13 -31.19 -15.18
C SER A 249 -3.61 -30.30 -14.02
N GLY A 250 -2.79 -30.12 -12.98
CA GLY A 250 -3.14 -29.36 -11.79
C GLY A 250 -3.50 -30.25 -10.60
N PHE A 251 -4.38 -29.76 -9.72
CA PHE A 251 -4.72 -30.45 -8.48
C PHE A 251 -6.13 -30.12 -7.99
N GLU A 252 -6.64 -30.98 -7.12
CA GLU A 252 -7.96 -30.87 -6.53
C GLU A 252 -7.85 -30.86 -5.00
N ILE A 253 -8.63 -29.99 -4.36
CA ILE A 253 -8.75 -29.93 -2.91
C ILE A 253 -10.19 -30.20 -2.48
N GLN A 254 -10.32 -30.88 -1.35
CA GLN A 254 -11.52 -30.85 -0.53
C GLN A 254 -11.47 -29.60 0.35
N VAL A 255 -12.48 -28.76 0.25
CA VAL A 255 -12.58 -27.51 1.01
C VAL A 255 -12.90 -27.82 2.46
N CYS A 256 -12.05 -27.35 3.36
CA CYS A 256 -12.26 -27.41 4.81
C CYS A 256 -12.72 -26.08 5.37
N GLU A 257 -12.18 -24.98 4.84
CA GLU A 257 -12.54 -23.61 5.23
C GLU A 257 -12.56 -22.69 4.03
N ALA A 258 -13.52 -21.78 3.97
CA ALA A 258 -13.66 -20.81 2.89
C ALA A 258 -14.25 -19.51 3.46
N PHE A 259 -13.63 -18.37 3.17
CA PHE A 259 -14.10 -17.08 3.68
C PHE A 259 -13.46 -15.86 2.99
N SER A 260 -14.16 -14.73 3.04
CA SER A 260 -13.67 -13.44 2.55
C SER A 260 -12.70 -12.76 3.53
N THR A 261 -11.62 -12.20 3.02
CA THR A 261 -10.60 -11.52 3.83
C THR A 261 -10.63 -9.99 3.62
N CYS A 262 -9.90 -9.23 4.44
CA CYS A 262 -10.01 -7.77 4.49
C CYS A 262 -9.28 -7.12 3.30
N PRO A 263 -9.81 -6.08 2.63
CA PRO A 263 -9.10 -5.43 1.51
C PRO A 263 -7.91 -4.57 1.93
N LYS A 264 -7.72 -4.34 3.24
CA LYS A 264 -6.65 -3.50 3.78
C LYS A 264 -5.28 -3.91 3.25
N TYR A 265 -4.46 -2.89 2.99
CA TYR A 265 -3.06 -2.98 2.59
C TYR A 265 -2.80 -3.52 1.18
N ILE A 266 -3.84 -3.84 0.39
CA ILE A 266 -3.66 -4.29 -1.00
C ILE A 266 -3.42 -3.08 -1.90
N GLN A 267 -2.27 -3.04 -2.57
CA GLN A 267 -1.97 -2.00 -3.57
C GLN A 267 -2.77 -2.29 -4.84
N GLN A 268 -3.38 -1.24 -5.41
CA GLN A 268 -4.22 -1.40 -6.59
C GLN A 268 -3.35 -1.45 -7.84
N ARG A 269 -3.57 -2.47 -8.67
CA ARG A 269 -2.83 -2.69 -9.92
C ARG A 269 -3.75 -3.24 -11.00
N ALA A 270 -3.47 -2.91 -12.26
CA ALA A 270 -4.21 -3.40 -13.42
C ALA A 270 -3.27 -4.06 -14.43
N VAL A 271 -3.70 -5.14 -15.08
CA VAL A 271 -2.90 -5.83 -16.11
C VAL A 271 -2.96 -5.04 -17.40
N VAL A 272 -1.81 -4.50 -17.83
CA VAL A 272 -1.74 -3.66 -19.03
C VAL A 272 -1.21 -4.41 -20.24
N LYS A 273 -0.34 -5.40 -20.01
CA LYS A 273 0.31 -6.14 -21.08
C LYS A 273 0.58 -7.57 -20.64
N LEU A 274 0.66 -8.45 -21.62
CA LEU A 274 1.45 -9.66 -21.50
C LEU A 274 2.87 -9.32 -21.92
N TYR A 275 3.85 -10.00 -21.33
CA TYR A 275 5.14 -10.10 -22.00
C TYR A 275 4.91 -10.56 -23.46
N GLN A 276 5.63 -10.05 -24.46
CA GLN A 276 5.54 -10.52 -25.85
C GLN A 276 6.70 -11.44 -26.19
N GLU A 277 6.49 -12.37 -27.10
CA GLU A 277 7.43 -13.46 -27.42
C GLU A 277 8.69 -13.00 -28.18
N SER A 278 8.72 -11.78 -28.73
CA SER A 278 9.73 -11.34 -29.70
C SER A 278 10.79 -10.32 -29.20
N GLU A 279 10.72 -9.81 -27.97
CA GLU A 279 11.84 -9.10 -27.34
C GLU A 279 12.38 -9.95 -26.20
N GLU A 280 13.41 -10.74 -26.48
CA GLU A 280 14.16 -11.57 -25.54
C GLU A 280 13.33 -12.43 -24.54
N ARG A 281 12.16 -12.93 -24.95
CA ARG A 281 11.65 -14.17 -24.35
C ARG A 281 12.57 -15.31 -24.77
N LYS A 282 13.61 -15.57 -23.98
CA LYS A 282 14.09 -16.93 -23.82
C LYS A 282 13.03 -17.74 -23.06
N GLY A 283 11.92 -18.04 -23.74
CA GLY A 283 10.88 -19.03 -23.44
C GLY A 283 10.17 -18.92 -22.08
N VAL A 284 8.84 -19.06 -22.09
CA VAL A 284 8.20 -19.81 -20.99
C VAL A 284 8.63 -21.25 -21.19
N VAL A 285 9.61 -21.71 -20.42
CA VAL A 285 9.87 -23.14 -20.29
C VAL A 285 8.83 -23.67 -19.31
N VAL A 286 7.94 -24.53 -19.78
CA VAL A 286 7.46 -25.65 -18.96
C VAL A 286 8.01 -26.90 -19.61
N ASN A 287 8.80 -27.64 -18.83
CA ASN A 287 9.30 -29.00 -19.06
C ASN A 287 10.17 -29.23 -20.31
N GLU A 288 11.47 -29.37 -20.12
CA GLU A 288 12.12 -30.66 -19.87
C GLU A 288 13.57 -30.36 -19.46
N LEU A 289 14.25 -31.38 -18.93
CA LEU A 289 15.59 -31.32 -18.35
C LEU A 289 16.60 -30.37 -19.03
N LEU A 290 17.60 -29.99 -18.21
CA LEU A 290 18.92 -29.41 -18.51
C LEU A 290 19.02 -27.94 -18.07
N ALA A 291 19.61 -27.64 -16.92
CA ALA A 291 21.07 -27.49 -16.82
C ALA A 291 21.62 -26.43 -17.79
N ASP A 292 21.15 -25.17 -17.74
CA ASP A 292 22.05 -24.01 -17.80
C ASP A 292 21.30 -22.69 -17.51
N ARG A 293 21.76 -21.98 -16.46
CA ARG A 293 21.56 -20.54 -16.16
C ARG A 293 20.15 -19.95 -16.24
N ARG A 294 19.41 -19.95 -15.10
CA ARG A 294 18.45 -18.88 -14.69
C ARG A 294 17.69 -19.10 -13.36
N ILE A 295 17.98 -20.16 -12.61
CA ILE A 295 17.57 -20.29 -11.19
C ILE A 295 18.84 -20.15 -10.35
N THR A 296 18.93 -19.07 -9.57
CA THR A 296 19.96 -18.96 -8.53
C THR A 296 19.44 -19.65 -7.28
N LEU A 297 19.91 -20.86 -7.03
CA LEU A 297 19.75 -21.59 -5.77
C LEU A 297 20.98 -21.24 -4.90
N GLY A 298 20.80 -20.84 -3.64
CA GLY A 298 21.93 -20.40 -2.82
C GLY A 298 22.80 -21.53 -2.24
N ASP A 299 24.12 -21.33 -2.19
CA ASP A 299 25.08 -21.81 -1.17
C ASP A 299 26.39 -20.98 -1.17
N GLU A 300 27.33 -21.06 -0.20
CA GLU A 300 27.39 -21.69 1.14
C GLU A 300 27.50 -20.56 2.20
N THR A 301 26.62 -20.34 3.17
CA THR A 301 25.39 -21.01 3.58
C THR A 301 24.37 -19.87 3.70
N THR A 302 23.25 -19.95 2.96
CA THR A 302 21.95 -19.34 3.28
C THR A 302 21.87 -17.82 3.58
N TYR A 303 22.60 -16.99 2.82
CA TYR A 303 22.51 -15.52 2.84
C TYR A 303 21.76 -14.94 1.60
N LEU A 304 21.10 -13.79 1.77
CA LEU A 304 20.45 -12.97 0.75
C LEU A 304 21.51 -12.13 0.04
N SER A 305 21.50 -12.14 -1.30
CA SER A 305 22.35 -11.25 -2.10
C SER A 305 21.81 -9.82 -2.08
N GLU A 306 22.64 -8.85 -2.50
CA GLU A 306 22.24 -7.45 -2.54
C GLU A 306 21.05 -7.20 -3.47
N ASP A 307 21.02 -7.86 -4.63
CA ASP A 307 19.89 -7.76 -5.57
C ASP A 307 18.60 -8.31 -4.97
N VAL A 308 18.68 -9.43 -4.24
CA VAL A 308 17.54 -10.03 -3.54
C VAL A 308 17.06 -9.13 -2.41
N ILE A 309 17.98 -8.52 -1.65
CA ILE A 309 17.66 -7.54 -0.61
C ILE A 309 16.94 -6.33 -1.22
N ASN A 310 17.44 -5.80 -2.33
CA ASN A 310 16.82 -4.66 -3.02
C ASN A 310 15.42 -4.99 -3.54
N PHE A 311 15.21 -6.20 -4.07
CA PHE A 311 13.89 -6.68 -4.45
C PHE A 311 12.96 -6.73 -3.23
N ILE A 312 13.38 -7.35 -2.12
CA ILE A 312 12.56 -7.45 -0.92
C ILE A 312 12.18 -6.07 -0.36
N VAL A 313 13.15 -5.15 -0.22
CA VAL A 313 12.93 -3.81 0.33
C VAL A 313 12.06 -2.96 -0.61
N GLY A 314 12.25 -3.09 -1.93
CA GLY A 314 11.46 -2.39 -2.93
C GLY A 314 10.02 -2.91 -3.08
N SER A 315 9.72 -4.11 -2.54
CA SER A 315 8.41 -4.73 -2.66
C SER A 315 7.36 -4.03 -1.80
N ASP A 316 6.17 -3.82 -2.36
CA ASP A 316 4.99 -3.26 -1.67
C ASP A 316 3.94 -4.34 -1.30
N THR A 317 4.22 -5.58 -1.71
CA THR A 317 3.33 -6.74 -1.62
C THR A 317 4.17 -7.99 -1.33
N MET A 318 3.73 -8.78 -0.36
CA MET A 318 4.33 -10.06 0.01
C MET A 318 3.22 -11.07 0.33
N MET A 319 3.29 -12.25 -0.26
CA MET A 319 2.47 -13.38 0.17
C MET A 319 3.22 -14.17 1.23
N ILE A 320 2.50 -14.60 2.27
CA ILE A 320 3.03 -15.42 3.36
C ILE A 320 2.25 -16.72 3.47
N ALA A 321 2.99 -17.82 3.52
CA ALA A 321 2.54 -19.16 3.80
C ALA A 321 2.96 -19.55 5.22
N THR A 322 2.05 -20.10 6.01
CA THR A 322 2.36 -20.74 7.30
C THR A 322 1.56 -22.04 7.41
N ILE A 323 2.01 -22.97 8.24
CA ILE A 323 1.29 -24.22 8.44
C ILE A 323 1.20 -24.60 9.91
N HIS A 324 0.06 -25.15 10.32
CA HIS A 324 -0.08 -25.94 11.52
C HIS A 324 -0.22 -27.40 11.12
N LYS A 325 0.72 -28.25 11.60
CA LYS A 325 0.91 -29.66 11.15
C LYS A 325 -0.35 -30.53 11.18
N HIS A 326 -1.34 -30.17 12.00
CA HIS A 326 -2.56 -30.96 12.22
C HIS A 326 -3.87 -30.21 11.99
N VAL A 327 -3.83 -28.89 11.72
CA VAL A 327 -5.05 -28.06 11.70
C VAL A 327 -5.27 -27.43 10.34
N GLY A 328 -4.21 -26.93 9.69
CA GLY A 328 -4.38 -26.27 8.41
C GLY A 328 -3.16 -25.48 7.96
N ALA A 329 -3.15 -25.14 6.68
CA ALA A 329 -2.23 -24.17 6.11
C ALA A 329 -2.90 -22.80 6.03
N ASP A 330 -2.11 -21.74 5.96
CA ASP A 330 -2.56 -20.37 5.69
C ASP A 330 -1.74 -19.75 4.57
N CYS A 331 -2.41 -19.21 3.55
CA CYS A 331 -1.85 -18.34 2.53
C CYS A 331 -2.50 -16.94 2.64
N SER A 332 -1.71 -15.96 3.04
CA SER A 332 -2.19 -14.61 3.31
C SER A 332 -1.36 -13.55 2.59
N HIS A 333 -2.01 -12.44 2.23
CA HIS A 333 -1.33 -11.27 1.66
C HIS A 333 -0.96 -10.27 2.77
N ARG A 334 0.26 -9.75 2.69
CA ARG A 334 0.78 -8.60 3.43
C ARG A 334 1.18 -7.52 2.43
N GLY A 335 0.88 -6.27 2.75
CA GLY A 335 1.24 -5.14 1.89
C GLY A 335 1.54 -3.91 2.73
N GLY A 336 2.27 -2.99 2.12
CA GLY A 336 2.69 -1.74 2.73
C GLY A 336 3.39 -0.87 1.70
N ARG A 337 3.94 0.26 2.13
CA ARG A 337 4.83 1.04 1.28
C ARG A 337 6.15 0.29 1.09
N PRO A 338 6.88 0.44 -0.03
CA PRO A 338 8.25 -0.04 -0.13
C PRO A 338 9.07 0.34 1.12
N GLY A 339 9.78 -0.62 1.69
CA GLY A 339 10.43 -0.52 3.01
C GLY A 339 9.60 -1.04 4.19
N PHE A 340 8.35 -1.48 3.98
CA PHE A 340 7.56 -2.13 5.04
C PHE A 340 8.15 -3.46 5.48
N ILE A 341 8.90 -4.11 4.59
CA ILE A 341 9.77 -5.23 4.88
C ILE A 341 11.20 -4.71 4.85
N ARG A 342 11.90 -4.92 5.94
CA ARG A 342 13.28 -4.49 6.11
C ARG A 342 14.16 -5.71 6.31
N VAL A 343 15.44 -5.55 6.00
CA VAL A 343 16.42 -6.60 6.16
C VAL A 343 17.31 -6.21 7.34
N LEU A 344 17.27 -7.00 8.42
CA LEU A 344 18.16 -6.81 9.56
C LEU A 344 19.57 -7.24 9.16
N ASP A 345 19.74 -8.49 8.78
CA ASP A 345 21.01 -9.01 8.30
C ASP A 345 20.81 -9.76 6.99
N ARG A 346 21.89 -10.32 6.43
CA ARG A 346 21.81 -11.10 5.19
C ARG A 346 20.93 -12.36 5.28
N ARG A 347 20.14 -12.60 6.33
CA ARG A 347 19.18 -13.70 6.44
C ARG A 347 17.86 -13.29 7.07
N THR A 348 17.88 -12.29 7.94
CA THR A 348 16.74 -11.95 8.78
C THR A 348 15.96 -10.78 8.18
N LEU A 349 14.70 -11.03 7.84
CA LEU A 349 13.73 -10.00 7.47
C LEU A 349 12.94 -9.57 8.70
N VAL A 350 12.46 -8.33 8.68
CA VAL A 350 11.62 -7.78 9.75
C VAL A 350 10.51 -6.89 9.18
N TRP A 351 9.30 -7.02 9.74
CA TRP A 351 8.17 -6.15 9.44
C TRP A 351 7.19 -6.06 10.61
N GLY A 352 6.32 -5.06 10.60
CA GLY A 352 5.21 -4.94 11.56
C GLY A 352 3.99 -5.76 11.15
N ASP A 353 3.36 -6.49 12.07
CA ASP A 353 2.08 -7.16 11.79
C ASP A 353 0.91 -6.17 11.94
N TYR A 354 0.57 -5.52 10.82
CA TYR A 354 -0.47 -4.49 10.75
C TYR A 354 -1.85 -5.01 11.14
N VAL A 355 -2.67 -4.11 11.70
CA VAL A 355 -3.97 -4.42 12.27
C VAL A 355 -4.92 -5.06 11.25
N GLY A 356 -5.17 -6.36 11.43
CA GLY A 356 -6.10 -7.15 10.63
C GLY A 356 -7.48 -7.33 11.27
N LYS A 357 -8.18 -8.42 10.89
CA LYS A 357 -9.49 -8.82 11.45
C LYS A 357 -9.40 -9.54 12.82
N GLY A 358 -8.21 -9.58 13.43
CA GLY A 358 -8.02 -10.17 14.76
C GLY A 358 -8.19 -11.69 14.86
N MET A 359 -8.23 -12.44 13.74
CA MET A 359 -8.37 -13.91 13.73
C MET A 359 -7.02 -14.65 13.90
N PHE A 360 -5.91 -14.01 13.58
CA PHE A 360 -4.53 -14.53 13.75
C PHE A 360 -4.21 -15.88 13.08
N GLN A 361 -4.89 -16.25 11.99
CA GLN A 361 -4.63 -17.50 11.26
C GLN A 361 -3.17 -17.68 10.80
N THR A 362 -2.50 -16.60 10.36
CA THR A 362 -1.07 -16.69 9.99
C THR A 362 -0.17 -16.89 11.22
N LEU A 363 -0.31 -16.03 12.24
CA LEU A 363 0.62 -16.01 13.38
C LEU A 363 0.31 -17.11 14.40
N GLY A 364 -0.95 -17.53 14.51
CA GLY A 364 -1.36 -18.64 15.36
C GLY A 364 -0.72 -19.95 14.94
N ASN A 365 -0.54 -20.18 13.63
CA ASN A 365 0.21 -21.33 13.11
C ASN A 365 1.66 -21.38 13.62
N THR A 366 2.29 -20.22 13.85
CA THR A 366 3.71 -20.15 14.22
C THR A 366 3.99 -20.50 15.67
N VAL A 367 2.97 -20.67 16.52
CA VAL A 367 3.14 -21.08 17.93
C VAL A 367 3.80 -22.45 18.02
N ASN A 368 3.35 -23.40 17.19
CA ASN A 368 3.82 -24.79 17.20
C ASN A 368 4.71 -25.13 16.00
N CYS A 369 4.66 -24.33 14.93
CA CYS A 369 5.44 -24.56 13.72
C CYS A 369 5.93 -23.21 13.18
N PRO A 370 7.17 -22.78 13.53
CA PRO A 370 7.66 -21.46 13.12
C PRO A 370 7.92 -21.37 11.62
N ASN A 371 7.91 -22.49 10.90
CA ASN A 371 8.16 -22.53 9.47
C ASN A 371 7.16 -21.68 8.67
N ALA A 372 7.70 -20.86 7.78
CA ALA A 372 6.92 -20.04 6.86
C ALA A 372 7.59 -19.94 5.49
N GLY A 373 6.76 -19.71 4.48
CA GLY A 373 7.19 -19.41 3.13
C GLY A 373 6.79 -17.99 2.75
N LEU A 374 7.66 -17.24 2.07
CA LEU A 374 7.33 -15.92 1.53
C LEU A 374 7.41 -15.96 0.01
N LEU A 375 6.56 -15.19 -0.66
CA LEU A 375 6.62 -14.96 -2.10
C LEU A 375 6.50 -13.47 -2.39
N PHE A 376 7.49 -12.96 -3.13
CA PHE A 376 7.53 -11.61 -3.67
C PHE A 376 7.31 -11.66 -5.18
N VAL A 377 6.56 -10.68 -5.68
CA VAL A 377 6.24 -10.55 -7.11
C VAL A 377 6.75 -9.21 -7.59
N ASP A 378 7.63 -9.24 -8.59
CA ASP A 378 7.96 -8.06 -9.38
C ASP A 378 6.88 -7.91 -10.46
N PHE A 379 5.97 -6.96 -10.23
CA PHE A 379 4.84 -6.69 -11.11
C PHE A 379 5.23 -6.02 -12.44
N GLU A 380 6.43 -5.46 -12.52
CA GLU A 380 6.93 -4.77 -13.72
C GLU A 380 7.72 -5.74 -14.60
N ASN A 381 8.64 -6.51 -13.99
CA ASN A 381 9.55 -7.39 -14.73
C ASN A 381 9.13 -8.87 -14.76
N GLY A 382 8.11 -9.23 -13.99
CA GLY A 382 7.60 -10.59 -13.89
C GLY A 382 8.51 -11.57 -13.14
N HIS A 383 9.43 -11.07 -12.29
CA HIS A 383 10.25 -11.91 -11.43
C HIS A 383 9.46 -12.42 -10.21
N LEU A 384 9.74 -13.65 -9.77
CA LEU A 384 9.19 -14.25 -8.55
C LEU A 384 10.31 -14.65 -7.61
N LEU A 385 10.23 -14.24 -6.36
CA LEU A 385 11.22 -14.58 -5.35
C LEU A 385 10.53 -15.34 -4.22
N HIS A 386 10.88 -16.61 -4.09
CA HIS A 386 10.36 -17.52 -3.08
C HIS A 386 11.38 -17.63 -1.95
N LEU A 387 10.94 -17.52 -0.69
CA LEU A 387 11.77 -17.78 0.49
C LEU A 387 11.08 -18.84 1.35
N THR A 388 11.88 -19.65 2.04
CA THR A 388 11.43 -20.46 3.18
C THR A 388 12.31 -20.17 4.39
N GLY A 389 11.74 -20.23 5.58
CA GLY A 389 12.41 -19.80 6.80
C GLY A 389 11.58 -20.02 8.04
N ASP A 390 12.03 -19.47 9.15
CA ASP A 390 11.35 -19.52 10.45
C ASP A 390 10.89 -18.14 10.87
N ILE A 391 9.69 -18.06 11.44
CA ILE A 391 9.12 -16.85 12.01
C ILE A 391 9.32 -16.82 13.52
N GLN A 392 9.74 -15.67 14.02
CA GLN A 392 9.69 -15.31 15.42
C GLN A 392 8.84 -14.06 15.60
N ILE A 393 7.97 -14.05 16.60
CA ILE A 393 7.11 -12.91 16.92
C ILE A 393 7.60 -12.23 18.18
N LEU A 394 7.89 -10.94 18.05
CA LEU A 394 8.25 -10.07 19.16
C LEU A 394 7.04 -9.20 19.51
N TRP A 395 6.48 -9.46 20.70
CA TRP A 395 5.47 -8.61 21.31
C TRP A 395 6.17 -7.41 21.91
N ARG A 396 5.72 -6.21 21.55
CA ARG A 396 6.35 -4.98 21.99
C ARG A 396 5.60 -4.37 23.18
N GLU A 397 6.34 -3.70 24.05
CA GLU A 397 5.72 -2.84 25.06
C GLU A 397 5.04 -1.64 24.37
N PRO A 398 3.91 -1.15 24.89
CA PRO A 398 3.23 0.02 24.34
C PRO A 398 4.21 1.19 24.11
N GLY A 399 4.25 1.73 22.89
CA GLY A 399 5.15 2.84 22.53
C GLY A 399 6.45 2.44 21.83
N THR A 400 6.79 1.15 21.79
CA THR A 400 7.98 0.67 21.05
C THR A 400 7.63 0.11 19.67
N SER A 401 6.43 0.30 19.13
CA SER A 401 5.91 -0.38 17.91
C SER A 401 6.70 -0.14 16.61
N LEU A 402 6.89 -1.18 15.79
CA LEU A 402 7.36 -1.04 14.41
C LEU A 402 6.19 -0.66 13.49
N ASP A 403 6.27 0.50 12.83
CA ASP A 403 5.23 1.02 11.93
C ASP A 403 3.83 1.07 12.57
N GLY A 404 3.78 1.38 13.87
CA GLY A 404 2.52 1.38 14.65
C GLY A 404 1.95 -0.01 14.95
N SER A 405 2.72 -1.08 14.75
CA SER A 405 2.30 -2.46 15.07
C SER A 405 2.71 -2.87 16.48
N ASP A 406 1.78 -3.44 17.25
CA ASP A 406 2.07 -4.03 18.57
C ASP A 406 2.98 -5.28 18.51
N ARG A 407 3.16 -5.81 17.30
CA ARG A 407 3.87 -7.06 17.02
C ARG A 407 4.85 -6.82 15.88
N THR A 408 6.09 -7.23 16.11
CA THR A 408 7.12 -7.30 15.07
C THR A 408 7.33 -8.75 14.69
N VAL A 409 7.37 -9.02 13.39
CA VAL A 409 7.67 -10.33 12.83
C VAL A 409 9.11 -10.32 12.38
N LEU A 410 9.89 -11.28 12.87
CA LEU A 410 11.20 -11.64 12.35
C LEU A 410 11.06 -12.89 11.50
N PHE A 411 11.68 -12.92 10.33
CA PHE A 411 11.76 -14.09 9.48
C PHE A 411 13.21 -14.42 9.20
N HIS A 412 13.67 -15.57 9.68
CA HIS A 412 15.01 -16.08 9.44
C HIS A 412 15.00 -16.94 8.18
N THR A 413 15.56 -16.40 7.10
CA THR A 413 15.64 -17.09 5.81
C THR A 413 16.51 -18.32 5.92
N LYS A 414 15.94 -19.47 5.58
CA LYS A 414 16.65 -20.74 5.40
C LYS A 414 17.06 -20.95 3.96
N ARG A 415 16.18 -20.67 3.00
CA ARG A 415 16.49 -20.86 1.57
C ARG A 415 15.66 -19.90 0.74
N TRP A 416 16.17 -19.53 -0.42
CA TRP A 416 15.46 -18.68 -1.37
C TRP A 416 15.69 -19.14 -2.80
N MET A 417 14.75 -18.83 -3.67
CA MET A 417 14.77 -19.15 -5.10
C MET A 417 14.24 -17.94 -5.87
N LEU A 418 15.03 -17.44 -6.82
CA LEU A 418 14.63 -16.38 -7.74
C LEU A 418 14.32 -16.97 -9.12
N PHE A 419 13.11 -16.72 -9.58
CA PHE A 419 12.59 -17.08 -10.89
C PHE A 419 12.43 -15.81 -11.72
N GLN A 420 13.24 -15.66 -12.76
CA GLN A 420 13.19 -14.45 -13.58
C GLN A 420 12.13 -14.57 -14.69
N HIS A 421 11.37 -13.50 -14.96
CA HIS A 421 10.37 -13.41 -16.04
C HIS A 421 9.38 -14.59 -16.08
N SER A 422 9.02 -15.11 -14.89
CA SER A 422 8.17 -16.29 -14.76
C SER A 422 6.69 -15.94 -14.60
N CYS A 423 6.39 -14.69 -14.25
CA CYS A 423 5.04 -14.18 -14.32
C CYS A 423 4.71 -13.73 -15.77
N PRO A 424 3.59 -14.18 -16.36
CA PRO A 424 3.21 -13.81 -17.72
C PRO A 424 2.61 -12.41 -17.85
N PHE A 425 2.24 -11.77 -16.73
CA PHE A 425 1.54 -10.50 -16.70
C PHE A 425 2.50 -9.35 -16.34
N ILE A 426 2.29 -8.20 -16.99
CA ILE A 426 2.86 -6.92 -16.60
C ILE A 426 1.73 -6.08 -16.05
N TRP A 427 1.85 -5.66 -14.79
CA TRP A 427 0.86 -4.82 -14.15
C TRP A 427 1.34 -3.38 -14.03
N GLN A 428 0.43 -2.46 -14.27
CA GLN A 428 0.61 -1.06 -13.94
C GLN A 428 0.12 -0.79 -12.53
N PHE A 429 0.94 -0.08 -11.76
CA PHE A 429 0.53 0.47 -10.47
C PHE A 429 -0.58 1.51 -10.67
N VAL A 430 -1.66 1.42 -9.88
CA VAL A 430 -2.79 2.36 -9.93
C VAL A 430 -2.81 3.24 -8.68
N SER A 431 -2.86 2.65 -7.48
CA SER A 431 -2.89 3.43 -6.23
C SER A 431 -2.44 2.65 -5.00
N MET A 432 -1.84 3.33 -4.03
CA MET A 432 -1.54 2.75 -2.71
C MET A 432 -2.83 2.54 -1.91
N SER A 433 -2.83 1.53 -1.05
CA SER A 433 -3.88 1.35 -0.05
C SER A 433 -3.87 2.52 0.93
N SER A 434 -5.02 3.15 1.15
CA SER A 434 -5.21 4.19 2.16
C SER A 434 -4.98 3.70 3.60
N HIS A 435 -4.89 2.39 3.80
CA HIS A 435 -4.68 1.80 5.12
C HIS A 435 -3.21 1.61 5.46
N ASN A 436 -2.28 1.76 4.50
CA ASN A 436 -0.86 1.56 4.75
C ASN A 436 -0.38 2.52 5.86
N PRO A 437 0.27 2.02 6.93
CA PRO A 437 0.84 2.90 7.93
C PRO A 437 2.03 3.67 7.33
N LEU A 438 2.40 4.75 8.02
CA LEU A 438 3.70 5.36 7.80
C LEU A 438 4.79 4.42 8.34
N LEU A 439 5.92 4.39 7.63
CA LEU A 439 7.07 3.60 8.05
C LEU A 439 7.87 4.41 9.07
N ASN A 440 8.21 3.81 10.21
CA ASN A 440 9.06 4.44 11.23
C ASN A 440 10.54 4.39 10.80
N ASP A 441 11.35 5.38 11.13
CA ASP A 441 12.79 5.41 10.77
C ASP A 441 13.61 4.23 11.36
N SER A 442 14.86 4.08 10.88
CA SER A 442 15.78 3.00 11.27
C SER A 442 16.09 2.91 12.77
N ASN A 443 15.92 3.99 13.54
CA ASN A 443 16.23 4.02 14.97
C ASN A 443 15.31 3.09 15.80
N GLU A 444 14.11 2.74 15.32
CA GLU A 444 13.23 1.74 15.97
C GLU A 444 13.71 0.29 15.79
N LEU A 445 14.57 0.04 14.78
CA LEU A 445 15.24 -1.24 14.62
C LEU A 445 16.36 -1.38 15.65
N GLU A 446 17.06 -0.28 15.98
CA GLU A 446 18.11 -0.24 17.00
C GLU A 446 17.59 -0.41 18.44
N LYS A 447 16.28 -0.22 18.66
CA LYS A 447 15.62 -0.48 19.95
C LYS A 447 15.13 -1.92 20.12
N LEU A 448 15.09 -2.72 19.05
CA LEU A 448 14.87 -4.16 19.18
C LEU A 448 16.06 -4.73 19.96
N ASN A 449 15.83 -5.11 21.22
CA ASN A 449 16.82 -5.55 22.23
C ASN A 449 18.23 -5.88 21.67
N PRO A 450 19.32 -5.27 22.21
CA PRO A 450 20.70 -5.41 21.73
C PRO A 450 21.18 -6.85 21.49
N LYS A 451 20.58 -7.84 22.17
CA LYS A 451 20.82 -9.27 21.97
C LYS A 451 20.38 -9.81 20.60
N TYR A 452 19.47 -9.13 19.91
CA TYR A 452 19.03 -9.41 18.53
C TYR A 452 19.72 -8.52 17.48
N LEU A 453 20.35 -7.42 17.92
CA LEU A 453 21.17 -6.53 17.08
C LEU A 453 22.64 -6.95 17.00
N SER A 454 23.12 -7.82 17.91
CA SER A 454 24.51 -8.29 17.95
C SER A 454 24.94 -9.17 16.76
N VAL A 455 24.06 -9.40 15.79
CA VAL A 455 24.33 -10.18 14.56
C VAL A 455 24.27 -9.29 13.30
N VAL A 456 24.03 -7.99 13.47
CA VAL A 456 23.53 -7.16 12.39
C VAL A 456 24.49 -6.00 12.07
N ASN A 457 25.38 -6.23 11.10
CA ASN A 457 26.19 -5.19 10.47
C ASN A 457 25.55 -4.76 9.14
N VAL A 458 24.42 -4.03 9.19
CA VAL A 458 23.76 -3.45 7.98
C VAL A 458 24.45 -2.18 7.46
N ALA A 459 25.50 -1.73 8.14
CA ALA A 459 26.16 -0.46 7.83
C ALA A 459 26.74 -0.31 6.40
N PRO A 460 27.08 -1.37 5.63
CA PRO A 460 27.66 -1.16 4.29
C PRO A 460 26.67 -1.09 3.12
N LEU A 461 25.46 -1.65 3.21
CA LEU A 461 24.59 -1.81 2.02
C LEU A 461 23.59 -0.67 1.79
N MET A 462 23.41 0.19 2.79
CA MET A 462 22.66 1.45 2.66
C MET A 462 23.52 2.62 2.16
N LYS A 463 24.84 2.40 1.98
CA LYS A 463 25.78 3.45 1.54
C LYS A 463 25.98 3.43 0.02
N LYS A 464 24.91 3.63 -0.76
CA LYS A 464 24.96 4.24 -2.11
C LYS A 464 23.59 4.45 -2.76
N LYS A 465 22.69 5.18 -2.09
CA LYS A 465 21.83 6.25 -2.67
C LYS A 465 20.82 6.68 -1.59
N HIS A 466 20.97 7.92 -1.12
CA HIS A 466 20.11 8.63 -0.17
C HIS A 466 20.16 8.18 1.30
N GLN A 467 21.29 8.44 1.95
CA GLN A 467 21.25 8.78 3.38
C GLN A 467 20.52 10.13 3.49
N LYS A 468 19.21 10.14 3.77
CA LYS A 468 18.52 11.37 4.20
C LYS A 468 19.07 11.69 5.59
N GLU A 469 20.02 12.61 5.62
CA GLU A 469 20.60 13.18 6.82
C GLU A 469 19.48 13.75 7.70
N ILE A 470 19.35 13.32 8.96
CA ILE A 470 18.32 13.79 9.92
C ILE A 470 18.30 15.32 9.86
N VAL A 471 17.15 15.89 9.51
CA VAL A 471 17.00 17.33 9.35
C VAL A 471 16.41 17.88 10.64
N HIS A 472 17.22 18.56 11.42
CA HIS A 472 16.74 19.36 12.54
C HIS A 472 16.07 20.61 11.99
N ALA A 473 14.80 20.79 12.33
CA ALA A 473 14.01 21.98 12.04
C ALA A 473 13.85 22.76 13.35
N ARG A 474 14.65 23.83 13.48
CA ARG A 474 14.59 24.73 14.62
C ARG A 474 13.42 25.69 14.45
N LEU A 475 12.56 25.76 15.45
CA LEU A 475 11.46 26.72 15.51
C LEU A 475 12.04 28.12 15.74
N GLU A 476 11.87 29.02 14.78
CA GLU A 476 12.36 30.40 14.84
C GLU A 476 11.27 31.39 15.24
N ARG A 477 10.02 31.13 14.82
CA ARG A 477 8.91 32.05 15.10
C ARG A 477 7.59 31.33 15.29
N ILE A 478 6.73 31.95 16.10
CA ILE A 478 5.34 31.55 16.30
C ILE A 478 4.48 32.80 16.08
N ILE A 479 3.54 32.72 15.14
CA ILE A 479 2.66 33.84 14.77
C ILE A 479 1.21 33.43 15.04
N PRO A 480 0.47 34.13 15.92
CA PRO A 480 -0.95 33.88 16.10
C PRO A 480 -1.72 34.35 14.86
N ILE A 481 -2.61 33.49 14.32
CA ILE A 481 -3.44 33.79 13.16
C ILE A 481 -4.90 33.98 13.59
N THR A 482 -5.41 33.04 14.39
CA THR A 482 -6.71 33.12 15.08
C THR A 482 -6.55 32.51 16.48
N ASP A 483 -7.61 32.51 17.29
CA ASP A 483 -7.58 31.87 18.62
C ASP A 483 -7.25 30.37 18.55
N GLU A 484 -7.64 29.70 17.46
CA GLU A 484 -7.41 28.26 17.26
C GLU A 484 -6.23 27.96 16.31
N VAL A 485 -5.66 28.94 15.59
CA VAL A 485 -4.65 28.71 14.56
C VAL A 485 -3.40 29.56 14.80
N LYS A 486 -2.24 28.91 14.83
CA LYS A 486 -0.92 29.53 14.88
C LYS A 486 -0.06 29.06 13.72
N THR A 487 0.81 29.94 13.22
CA THR A 487 1.84 29.62 12.24
C THR A 487 3.17 29.43 12.95
N PHE A 488 3.87 28.36 12.61
CA PHE A 488 5.15 27.96 13.16
C PHE A 488 6.20 27.98 12.05
N GLY A 489 7.24 28.78 12.27
CA GLY A 489 8.31 29.02 11.32
C GLY A 489 9.55 28.25 11.65
N PHE A 490 10.02 27.43 10.72
CA PHE A 490 11.13 26.50 10.93
C PHE A 490 12.32 26.84 10.05
N LYS A 491 13.51 26.80 10.63
CA LYS A 491 14.79 26.90 9.94
C LYS A 491 15.54 25.57 10.04
N ILE A 492 16.00 25.05 8.90
CA ILE A 492 16.87 23.87 8.85
C ILE A 492 18.34 24.30 8.73
N SER A 493 19.28 23.39 9.04
CA SER A 493 20.72 23.69 9.08
C SER A 493 21.24 24.48 7.87
N GLU A 494 22.16 25.43 8.08
CA GLU A 494 22.61 26.44 7.10
C GLU A 494 23.14 25.88 5.76
N ASN A 495 23.56 24.62 5.72
CA ASN A 495 24.09 23.98 4.51
C ASN A 495 23.03 23.20 3.70
N LYS A 496 21.76 23.21 4.13
CA LYS A 496 20.66 22.47 3.46
C LYS A 496 19.64 23.43 2.89
N THR A 497 19.20 23.18 1.67
CA THR A 497 18.10 23.92 1.03
C THR A 497 16.82 23.09 1.09
N VAL A 498 15.68 23.77 1.25
CA VAL A 498 14.36 23.16 1.21
C VAL A 498 13.70 23.57 -0.10
N SER A 499 13.56 22.62 -1.03
CA SER A 499 12.73 22.80 -2.21
C SER A 499 11.29 22.45 -1.84
N ILE A 500 10.39 23.44 -1.94
CA ILE A 500 8.98 23.28 -1.57
C ILE A 500 8.13 23.66 -2.77
N GLN A 501 7.35 22.70 -3.25
CA GLN A 501 6.27 23.00 -4.18
C GLN A 501 5.04 23.47 -3.38
N PRO A 502 4.42 24.61 -3.75
CA PRO A 502 3.23 25.08 -3.07
C PRO A 502 2.11 24.03 -3.00
N GLY A 503 1.65 23.74 -1.79
CA GLY A 503 0.68 22.69 -1.49
C GLY A 503 1.25 21.40 -0.87
N GLN A 504 2.58 21.23 -0.85
CA GLN A 504 3.24 20.13 -0.12
C GLN A 504 3.06 20.23 1.39
N TYR A 505 3.26 19.11 2.10
CA TYR A 505 3.25 19.05 3.56
C TYR A 505 4.61 18.67 4.12
N ALA A 506 4.91 19.16 5.32
CA ALA A 506 6.08 18.80 6.10
C ALA A 506 5.66 17.83 7.21
N THR A 507 6.41 16.74 7.37
CA THR A 507 6.18 15.74 8.41
C THR A 507 7.21 15.88 9.51
N PHE A 508 6.76 16.02 10.75
CA PHE A 508 7.63 16.19 11.92
C PHE A 508 7.42 15.08 12.94
N THR A 509 8.44 14.86 13.77
CA THR A 509 8.31 14.21 15.07
C THR A 509 8.93 15.07 16.18
N LEU A 510 8.31 15.04 17.38
CA LEU A 510 8.83 15.68 18.60
C LEU A 510 9.94 14.86 19.27
N SER A 511 10.04 13.58 18.94
CA SER A 511 11.04 12.68 19.51
C SER A 511 11.41 11.60 18.49
N LEU A 512 12.71 11.38 18.30
CA LEU A 512 13.21 10.20 17.60
C LEU A 512 13.07 8.93 18.46
N GLU A 513 12.86 9.09 19.76
CA GLU A 513 12.68 7.98 20.69
C GLU A 513 11.22 7.51 20.77
N HIS A 514 10.25 8.40 20.55
CA HIS A 514 8.81 8.10 20.57
C HIS A 514 8.12 8.88 19.43
N PRO A 515 8.21 8.41 18.17
CA PRO A 515 7.88 9.23 17.02
C PRO A 515 6.38 9.40 16.82
N TYR A 516 5.78 10.36 17.54
CA TYR A 516 4.46 10.88 17.22
C TYR A 516 4.57 11.76 15.98
N MET A 517 4.52 11.13 14.81
CA MET A 517 4.59 11.83 13.54
C MET A 517 3.30 12.56 13.24
N ARG A 518 3.42 13.81 12.80
CA ARG A 518 2.31 14.55 12.19
C ARG A 518 2.78 15.33 10.99
N SER A 519 1.89 15.39 10.02
CA SER A 519 2.09 16.13 8.79
C SER A 519 1.23 17.39 8.83
N TRP A 520 1.84 18.52 8.50
CA TRP A 520 1.15 19.78 8.31
C TRP A 520 1.53 20.35 6.97
N THR A 521 0.54 20.82 6.22
CA THR A 521 0.80 21.52 4.96
C THR A 521 1.76 22.68 5.20
N VAL A 522 2.78 22.79 4.34
CA VAL A 522 3.65 23.95 4.32
C VAL A 522 2.83 25.12 3.80
N SER A 523 2.44 26.00 4.71
CA SER A 523 1.61 27.16 4.43
C SER A 523 2.39 28.27 3.73
N SER A 524 3.71 28.37 3.92
CA SER A 524 4.56 29.27 3.11
C SER A 524 4.66 28.80 1.66
N ALA A 525 5.03 29.71 0.76
CA ALA A 525 5.61 29.34 -0.54
C ALA A 525 7.12 29.56 -0.46
N GLN A 526 7.90 28.91 -1.34
CA GLN A 526 9.34 29.17 -1.39
C GLN A 526 9.58 30.69 -1.53
N TYR A 527 10.37 31.27 -0.61
CA TYR A 527 10.65 32.71 -0.52
C TYR A 527 9.47 33.63 -0.11
N VAL A 528 8.33 33.11 0.35
CA VAL A 528 7.18 33.92 0.82
C VAL A 528 6.61 33.39 2.14
N THR A 529 6.62 34.26 3.17
CA THR A 529 6.21 33.96 4.57
C THR A 529 5.03 34.82 5.03
N ILE A 530 4.29 34.39 6.06
CA ILE A 530 3.09 35.07 6.62
C ILE A 530 3.50 36.21 7.56
N PRO A 531 2.77 37.34 7.57
CA PRO A 531 3.15 38.61 6.94
C PRO A 531 4.27 39.43 7.64
N HIS A 532 4.93 40.29 6.84
CA HIS A 532 5.81 41.44 7.16
C HIS A 532 7.31 41.25 7.38
N VAL A 533 7.88 40.06 7.19
CA VAL A 533 9.34 39.93 7.16
C VAL A 533 9.75 39.37 5.81
N HIS A 534 10.39 40.21 5.00
CA HIS A 534 11.35 39.72 4.02
C HIS A 534 12.37 38.90 4.82
N THR A 535 12.18 37.58 4.89
CA THR A 535 13.36 36.72 5.04
C THR A 535 14.23 37.05 3.86
N ASP A 536 15.52 37.25 4.12
CA ASP A 536 16.50 37.47 3.08
C ASP A 536 16.20 36.52 1.91
N MET A 537 16.12 37.02 0.68
CA MET A 537 15.69 36.23 -0.49
C MET A 537 16.60 35.00 -0.75
N ASN A 538 17.68 34.88 0.03
CA ASN A 538 18.62 33.78 0.06
C ASN A 538 18.37 32.73 1.17
N ASP A 539 17.39 32.92 2.08
CA ASP A 539 17.12 31.98 3.19
C ASP A 539 16.32 30.75 2.70
N THR A 540 17.00 29.94 1.89
CA THR A 540 16.48 28.72 1.25
C THR A 540 16.24 27.57 2.22
N ASN A 541 16.54 27.75 3.51
CA ASN A 541 16.41 26.75 4.56
C ASN A 541 15.23 27.03 5.52
N TYR A 542 14.36 27.97 5.19
CA TYR A 542 13.23 28.39 6.03
C TYR A 542 11.87 28.03 5.42
N PHE A 543 10.92 27.56 6.24
CA PHE A 543 9.55 27.29 5.83
C PHE A 543 8.54 27.37 6.98
N GLU A 544 7.25 27.46 6.68
CA GLU A 544 6.20 27.68 7.68
C GLU A 544 5.05 26.70 7.55
N ILE A 545 4.61 26.16 8.69
CA ILE A 545 3.36 25.40 8.79
C ILE A 545 2.34 26.20 9.59
N SER A 546 1.06 25.99 9.30
CA SER A 546 -0.02 26.62 10.06
C SER A 546 -0.92 25.55 10.65
N VAL A 547 -1.03 25.55 11.97
CA VAL A 547 -1.58 24.44 12.73
C VAL A 547 -2.79 24.92 13.51
N LYS A 548 -3.92 24.26 13.29
CA LYS A 548 -5.11 24.40 14.13
C LYS A 548 -4.96 23.54 15.38
N LYS A 549 -5.21 24.11 16.57
CA LYS A 549 -5.27 23.37 17.82
C LYS A 549 -6.43 22.38 17.74
N GLN A 550 -6.16 21.12 18.08
CA GLN A 550 -7.18 20.07 18.14
C GLN A 550 -7.39 19.70 19.60
N ASP A 551 -8.65 19.62 20.03
CA ASP A 551 -8.99 19.15 21.36
C ASP A 551 -8.44 17.72 21.56
N LEU A 552 -7.73 17.50 22.66
CA LEU A 552 -7.05 16.22 22.97
C LEU A 552 -5.94 15.82 21.98
N GLY A 553 -5.56 16.68 21.04
CA GLY A 553 -4.48 16.43 20.08
C GLY A 553 -3.11 16.66 20.70
N ALA A 554 -2.33 15.59 20.91
CA ALA A 554 -1.05 15.67 21.63
C ALA A 554 -0.05 16.68 21.04
N THR A 555 0.22 16.62 19.73
CA THR A 555 1.25 17.43 19.08
C THR A 555 0.80 18.85 18.73
N SER A 556 -0.45 19.03 18.30
CA SER A 556 -1.00 20.37 18.06
C SER A 556 -1.20 21.14 19.37
N THR A 557 -1.57 20.46 20.46
CA THR A 557 -1.62 21.07 21.80
C THR A 557 -0.22 21.43 22.28
N TRP A 558 0.77 20.55 22.10
CA TRP A 558 2.16 20.88 22.44
C TRP A 558 2.68 22.10 21.68
N LEU A 559 2.49 22.14 20.35
CA LEU A 559 2.86 23.30 19.53
C LEU A 559 2.20 24.58 20.02
N HIS A 560 0.92 24.52 20.40
CA HIS A 560 0.19 25.72 20.83
C HIS A 560 0.54 26.19 22.24
N ASP A 561 0.76 25.26 23.17
CA ASP A 561 0.82 25.56 24.60
C ASP A 561 2.24 25.55 25.16
N HIS A 562 3.17 24.85 24.52
CA HIS A 562 4.50 24.58 25.07
C HIS A 562 5.65 25.03 24.15
N ALA A 563 5.46 25.01 22.83
CA ALA A 563 6.55 25.32 21.90
C ALA A 563 7.01 26.79 22.02
N GLN A 564 8.32 26.99 21.93
CA GLN A 564 8.99 28.28 22.00
C GLN A 564 10.06 28.40 20.90
N PRO A 565 10.33 29.62 20.39
CA PRO A 565 11.48 29.83 19.52
C PRO A 565 12.78 29.29 20.14
N GLY A 566 13.53 28.52 19.37
CA GLY A 566 14.69 27.76 19.81
C GLY A 566 14.45 26.25 19.94
N ASP A 567 13.20 25.81 20.10
CA ASP A 567 12.88 24.38 20.12
C ASP A 567 13.24 23.70 18.79
N GLU A 568 13.75 22.48 18.86
CA GLU A 568 14.06 21.69 17.68
C GLU A 568 13.07 20.55 17.50
N LEU A 569 12.57 20.42 16.28
CA LEU A 569 11.75 19.31 15.84
C LEU A 569 12.51 18.54 14.75
N PHE A 570 12.23 17.24 14.65
CA PHE A 570 12.83 16.42 13.61
C PHE A 570 11.95 16.45 12.37
N LEU A 571 12.46 17.02 11.28
CA LEU A 571 11.79 17.04 9.98
C LEU A 571 12.10 15.75 9.24
N MET A 572 11.07 14.93 9.03
CA MET A 572 11.16 13.65 8.31
C MET A 572 11.20 13.86 6.79
N GLY A 573 10.58 14.93 6.32
CA GLY A 573 10.56 15.30 4.91
C GLY A 573 9.46 16.29 4.57
N ILE A 574 9.59 16.88 3.39
CA ILE A 574 8.55 17.67 2.74
C ILE A 574 8.14 16.94 1.47
N GLU A 575 6.88 16.54 1.41
CA GLU A 575 6.34 15.62 0.41
C GLU A 575 4.91 16.04 0.02
N GLY A 576 4.29 15.28 -0.89
CA GLY A 576 2.92 15.53 -1.35
C GLY A 576 2.86 15.91 -2.82
N ASN A 577 1.81 15.41 -3.48
CA ASN A 577 1.52 15.67 -4.89
C ASN A 577 0.33 16.64 -5.07
N PHE A 578 -0.27 17.10 -3.96
CA PHE A 578 -1.32 18.11 -3.96
C PHE A 578 -0.71 19.50 -4.16
N THR A 579 -0.12 19.70 -5.33
CA THR A 579 0.56 20.93 -5.70
C THR A 579 -0.18 21.60 -6.84
N LEU A 580 -0.02 22.91 -6.95
CA LEU A 580 -0.55 23.64 -8.10
C LEU A 580 0.25 23.22 -9.35
N GLN A 581 -0.35 22.44 -10.25
CA GLN A 581 0.33 21.83 -11.41
C GLN A 581 0.67 22.84 -12.53
N THR A 582 1.43 23.89 -12.21
CA THR A 582 1.78 24.97 -13.13
C THR A 582 2.57 24.47 -14.34
N SER A 583 3.44 23.46 -14.17
CA SER A 583 4.22 22.84 -15.25
C SER A 583 3.38 22.00 -16.22
N TYR A 584 2.29 21.39 -15.73
CA TYR A 584 1.35 20.64 -16.58
C TYR A 584 0.58 21.60 -17.49
N TYR A 585 0.14 22.74 -16.97
CA TYR A 585 -0.56 23.74 -17.76
C TYR A 585 0.35 24.50 -18.73
N VAL A 586 1.58 24.88 -18.35
CA VAL A 586 2.55 25.49 -19.29
C VAL A 586 2.86 24.54 -20.45
N THR A 587 2.93 23.24 -20.19
CA THR A 587 3.11 22.19 -21.21
C THR A 587 1.84 21.96 -22.05
N MET A 588 0.64 22.01 -21.45
CA MET A 588 -0.64 21.95 -22.16
C MET A 588 -0.88 23.16 -23.05
N LYS A 589 -0.49 24.38 -22.64
CA LYS A 589 -0.57 25.58 -23.48
C LYS A 589 0.41 25.54 -24.66
N LYS A 590 1.52 24.79 -24.54
CA LYS A 590 2.43 24.49 -25.66
C LYS A 590 1.89 23.43 -26.63
N LYS A 591 1.07 22.48 -26.15
CA LYS A 591 0.48 21.40 -26.96
C LYS A 591 -0.91 21.72 -27.52
N SER A 592 -1.68 22.58 -26.86
CA SER A 592 -2.97 23.08 -27.32
C SER A 592 -2.74 24.08 -28.46
N GLN A 593 -3.37 23.85 -29.61
CA GLN A 593 -3.41 24.82 -30.71
C GLN A 593 -4.13 26.13 -30.30
N ASN A 594 -4.78 26.16 -29.14
CA ASN A 594 -5.49 27.33 -28.64
C ASN A 594 -4.61 28.12 -27.64
N LYS A 595 -3.86 29.09 -28.18
CA LYS A 595 -2.97 29.99 -27.42
C LYS A 595 -3.72 30.85 -26.38
N ASP A 596 -5.04 30.97 -26.50
CA ASP A 596 -5.89 31.86 -25.70
C ASP A 596 -6.62 31.17 -24.54
N ALA A 597 -6.51 29.84 -24.38
CA ALA A 597 -7.21 29.13 -23.32
C ALA A 597 -6.64 29.48 -21.93
N GLN A 598 -7.34 30.30 -21.15
CA GLN A 598 -6.97 30.71 -19.78
C GLN A 598 -7.07 29.54 -18.79
N TRP A 599 -6.05 29.36 -17.93
CA TRP A 599 -6.10 28.34 -16.87
C TRP A 599 -7.09 28.75 -15.79
N LYS A 600 -8.12 27.95 -15.52
CA LYS A 600 -9.12 28.26 -14.49
C LYS A 600 -9.05 27.26 -13.34
N VAL A 601 -8.94 27.78 -12.13
CA VAL A 601 -8.80 27.00 -10.90
C VAL A 601 -9.89 27.40 -9.91
N LEU A 602 -10.46 26.42 -9.22
CA LEU A 602 -11.38 26.62 -8.10
C LEU A 602 -10.80 25.96 -6.84
N PHE A 603 -10.64 26.73 -5.77
CA PHE A 603 -10.23 26.24 -4.46
C PHE A 603 -11.43 26.18 -3.51
N LEU A 604 -11.76 24.98 -3.01
CA LEU A 604 -12.80 24.74 -2.02
C LEU A 604 -12.16 24.28 -0.71
N SER A 605 -12.18 25.12 0.32
CA SER A 605 -11.60 24.78 1.64
C SER A 605 -12.60 24.75 2.77
N GLY A 606 -12.38 23.83 3.71
CA GLY A 606 -13.06 23.80 5.01
C GLY A 606 -12.06 23.88 6.16
N GLY A 607 -12.20 24.89 7.03
CA GLY A 607 -11.34 25.10 8.20
C GLY A 607 -9.84 25.12 7.86
N ILE A 608 -9.03 24.33 8.55
CA ILE A 608 -7.57 24.34 8.33
C ILE A 608 -7.13 23.86 6.94
N GLY A 609 -8.04 23.29 6.12
CA GLY A 609 -7.77 22.98 4.70
C GLY A 609 -7.56 24.17 3.79
N ILE A 610 -7.56 25.37 4.35
CA ILE A 610 -7.10 26.58 3.68
C ILE A 610 -5.58 26.61 3.45
N THR A 611 -4.79 25.86 4.23
CA THR A 611 -3.32 25.91 4.23
C THR A 611 -2.64 25.53 2.91
N PRO A 612 -3.05 24.49 2.16
CA PRO A 612 -2.48 24.25 0.83
C PRO A 612 -2.81 25.37 -0.15
N PHE A 613 -4.02 25.93 -0.10
CA PHE A 613 -4.43 26.96 -1.04
C PHE A 613 -3.73 28.28 -0.81
N ILE A 614 -3.56 28.71 0.44
CA ILE A 614 -2.76 29.92 0.71
C ILE A 614 -1.31 29.75 0.26
N SER A 615 -0.72 28.55 0.43
CA SER A 615 0.61 28.23 -0.11
C SER A 615 0.65 28.38 -1.64
N MET A 616 -0.30 27.78 -2.35
CA MET A 616 -0.43 27.88 -3.81
C MET A 616 -0.59 29.32 -4.29
N ILE A 617 -1.47 30.10 -3.65
CA ILE A 617 -1.74 31.50 -4.01
C ILE A 617 -0.50 32.37 -3.76
N ARG A 618 0.23 32.14 -2.66
CA ARG A 618 1.53 32.80 -2.40
C ARG A 618 2.55 32.49 -3.49
N GLY A 619 2.62 31.25 -3.96
CA GLY A 619 3.48 30.86 -5.08
C GLY A 619 3.14 31.60 -6.37
N VAL A 620 1.86 31.83 -6.65
CA VAL A 620 1.41 32.64 -7.80
C VAL A 620 1.75 34.12 -7.61
N SER A 621 1.46 34.70 -6.43
CA SER A 621 1.81 36.08 -6.10
C SER A 621 3.31 36.34 -6.22
N HIS A 622 4.14 35.41 -5.71
CA HIS A 622 5.59 35.46 -5.86
C HIS A 622 6.01 35.46 -7.33
N SER A 623 5.46 34.53 -8.11
CA SER A 623 5.78 34.39 -9.53
C SER A 623 5.41 35.65 -10.32
N LEU A 624 4.32 36.33 -9.96
CA LEU A 624 3.95 37.64 -10.51
C LEU A 624 4.95 38.73 -10.12
N LYS A 625 5.33 38.80 -8.84
CA LYS A 625 6.31 39.80 -8.32
C LYS A 625 7.70 39.63 -8.94
N GLN A 626 8.09 38.39 -9.25
CA GLN A 626 9.35 38.06 -9.95
C GLN A 626 9.25 38.18 -11.48
N SER A 627 8.11 38.62 -12.03
CA SER A 627 7.86 38.67 -13.48
C SER A 627 8.04 37.33 -14.21
N ILE A 628 7.94 36.20 -13.48
CA ILE A 628 7.91 34.84 -14.04
C ILE A 628 6.55 34.58 -14.68
N LEU A 629 5.48 35.07 -14.03
CA LEU A 629 4.14 35.13 -14.57
C LEU A 629 3.73 36.59 -14.81
N THR A 630 2.86 36.80 -15.77
CA THR A 630 2.13 38.05 -16.01
C THR A 630 0.67 37.91 -15.56
N GLN A 631 -0.03 39.02 -15.42
CA GLN A 631 -1.47 39.00 -15.11
C GLN A 631 -2.29 38.23 -16.16
N ASP A 632 -1.85 38.21 -17.42
CA ASP A 632 -2.55 37.47 -18.49
C ASP A 632 -2.20 35.96 -18.53
N SER A 633 -1.11 35.56 -17.87
CA SER A 633 -0.62 34.18 -17.87
C SER A 633 -0.77 33.45 -16.54
N LYS A 634 -1.15 34.14 -15.47
CA LYS A 634 -1.49 33.52 -14.18
C LYS A 634 -2.77 32.66 -14.31
N PRO A 635 -2.96 31.66 -13.43
CA PRO A 635 -4.26 31.05 -13.26
C PRO A 635 -5.34 32.07 -12.86
N GLN A 636 -6.53 31.88 -13.41
CA GLN A 636 -7.75 32.50 -12.92
C GLN A 636 -8.24 31.72 -11.69
N ILE A 637 -8.03 32.27 -10.50
CA ILE A 637 -8.28 31.63 -9.21
C ILE A 637 -9.61 32.13 -8.65
N VAL A 638 -10.54 31.21 -8.45
CA VAL A 638 -11.70 31.41 -7.58
C VAL A 638 -11.50 30.62 -6.30
N MET A 639 -11.73 31.23 -5.15
CA MET A 639 -11.60 30.59 -3.85
C MET A 639 -12.88 30.73 -3.04
N ILE A 640 -13.39 29.60 -2.54
CA ILE A 640 -14.49 29.54 -1.60
C ILE A 640 -14.02 28.81 -0.34
N HIS A 641 -14.10 29.49 0.79
CA HIS A 641 -13.65 28.97 2.08
C HIS A 641 -14.81 28.89 3.07
N SER A 642 -14.92 27.79 3.80
CA SER A 642 -15.95 27.58 4.82
C SER A 642 -15.35 27.46 6.22
N GLU A 643 -15.92 28.20 7.18
CA GLU A 643 -15.54 28.17 8.60
C GLU A 643 -16.78 28.30 9.51
N LYS A 644 -16.61 28.17 10.83
CA LYS A 644 -17.70 28.37 11.79
C LYS A 644 -18.08 29.83 11.95
N LEU A 645 -17.09 30.71 12.21
CA LEU A 645 -17.28 32.12 12.55
C LEU A 645 -16.35 33.02 11.72
N GLN A 646 -16.68 34.30 11.62
CA GLN A 646 -15.90 35.28 10.85
C GLN A 646 -14.49 35.53 11.36
N ASN A 647 -14.33 35.58 12.68
CA ASN A 647 -13.07 35.79 13.36
C ASN A 647 -12.19 34.52 13.39
N GLU A 648 -12.75 33.37 13.03
CA GLU A 648 -12.02 32.10 12.96
C GLU A 648 -11.42 31.83 11.56
N ILE A 649 -11.74 32.65 10.55
CA ILE A 649 -11.22 32.49 9.18
C ILE A 649 -9.70 32.76 9.17
N PRO A 650 -8.84 31.75 8.94
CA PRO A 650 -7.40 31.96 8.91
C PRO A 650 -7.01 32.81 7.69
N PHE A 651 -6.01 33.67 7.83
CA PHE A 651 -5.44 34.49 6.74
C PHE A 651 -6.44 35.41 6.01
N ARG A 652 -7.58 35.75 6.64
CA ARG A 652 -8.64 36.56 6.01
C ARG A 652 -8.12 37.84 5.39
N SER A 653 -7.41 38.68 6.15
CA SER A 653 -6.88 39.95 5.66
C SER A 653 -5.88 39.77 4.52
N GLU A 654 -5.09 38.70 4.53
CA GLU A 654 -4.14 38.40 3.45
C GLU A 654 -4.87 37.99 2.17
N LEU A 655 -5.89 37.13 2.28
CA LEU A 655 -6.72 36.73 1.13
C LEU A 655 -7.47 37.92 0.53
N GLU A 656 -8.00 38.82 1.37
CA GLU A 656 -8.64 40.06 0.93
C GLU A 656 -7.63 41.00 0.22
N ASN A 657 -6.39 41.09 0.71
CA ASN A 657 -5.33 41.83 0.02
C ASN A 657 -4.93 41.18 -1.32
N LEU A 658 -4.80 39.85 -1.37
CA LEU A 658 -4.49 39.11 -2.59
C LEU A 658 -5.60 39.21 -3.65
N LEU A 659 -6.85 39.41 -3.22
CA LEU A 659 -7.96 39.78 -4.09
C LEU A 659 -7.80 41.21 -4.65
N GLN A 660 -7.42 42.18 -3.81
CA GLN A 660 -7.15 43.56 -4.26
C GLN A 660 -5.96 43.64 -5.23
N GLU A 661 -4.90 42.85 -4.99
CA GLU A 661 -3.74 42.68 -5.88
C GLU A 661 -4.06 41.90 -7.17
N LYS A 662 -5.31 41.42 -7.33
CA LYS A 662 -5.78 40.60 -8.44
C LYS A 662 -5.02 39.28 -8.61
N VAL A 663 -4.39 38.77 -7.56
CA VAL A 663 -3.83 37.40 -7.57
C VAL A 663 -4.98 36.40 -7.56
N ILE A 664 -5.95 36.63 -6.66
CA ILE A 664 -7.24 35.94 -6.62
C ILE A 664 -8.23 36.75 -7.45
N ASP A 665 -9.02 36.09 -8.29
CA ASP A 665 -10.01 36.76 -9.16
C ASP A 665 -11.39 36.85 -8.49
N GLN A 666 -11.73 35.87 -7.65
CA GLN A 666 -12.96 35.88 -6.86
C GLN A 666 -12.77 35.14 -5.54
N LEU A 667 -13.29 35.72 -4.46
CA LEU A 667 -13.16 35.19 -3.11
C LEU A 667 -14.52 35.19 -2.41
N LEU A 668 -14.86 34.09 -1.76
CA LEU A 668 -16.08 33.97 -0.96
C LEU A 668 -15.80 33.21 0.34
N PHE A 669 -16.28 33.76 1.45
CA PHE A 669 -16.29 33.14 2.76
C PHE A 669 -17.71 32.66 3.12
N CYS A 670 -17.82 31.42 3.60
CA CYS A 670 -19.06 30.81 4.06
C CYS A 670 -18.95 30.47 5.54
N VAL A 671 -19.63 31.22 6.41
CA VAL A 671 -19.66 30.93 7.85
C VAL A 671 -20.92 30.19 8.23
N THR A 672 -20.79 29.22 9.14
CA THR A 672 -21.86 28.25 9.46
C THR A 672 -22.55 28.48 10.80
N ARG A 673 -21.97 29.28 11.71
CA ARG A 673 -22.46 29.45 13.08
C ARG A 673 -22.70 30.90 13.51
N GLU A 674 -22.44 31.88 12.65
CA GLU A 674 -22.64 33.30 12.95
C GLU A 674 -23.88 33.83 12.25
N LYS A 675 -24.82 34.40 13.00
CA LYS A 675 -26.01 35.07 12.44
C LYS A 675 -25.67 36.52 12.12
N ASP A 676 -26.29 37.08 11.07
CA ASP A 676 -26.16 38.49 10.69
C ASP A 676 -24.77 38.95 10.22
N VAL A 677 -24.17 38.17 9.30
CA VAL A 677 -22.92 38.59 8.64
C VAL A 677 -23.14 39.80 7.73
N LYS A 678 -22.20 40.76 7.78
CA LYS A 678 -22.17 41.95 6.92
C LYS A 678 -20.92 41.92 6.05
N GLY A 679 -21.09 42.03 4.74
CA GLY A 679 -19.97 42.11 3.79
C GLY A 679 -20.27 41.37 2.49
N GLU A 680 -19.74 41.90 1.37
CA GLU A 680 -19.99 41.34 0.04
C GLU A 680 -19.28 39.99 -0.18
N LEU A 681 -18.15 39.78 0.51
CA LEU A 681 -17.33 38.57 0.43
C LEU A 681 -17.79 37.45 1.38
N ILE A 682 -18.85 37.64 2.16
CA ILE A 682 -19.27 36.65 3.16
C ILE A 682 -20.73 36.23 3.04
N ARG A 683 -21.01 34.96 3.31
CA ARG A 683 -22.36 34.37 3.38
C ARG A 683 -22.52 33.57 4.67
N CYS A 684 -23.66 33.73 5.33
CA CYS A 684 -24.05 32.94 6.50
C CYS A 684 -24.81 31.69 6.05
N GLN A 685 -24.09 30.69 5.56
CA GLN A 685 -24.64 29.40 5.17
C GLN A 685 -23.51 28.39 4.98
N ARG A 686 -23.86 27.10 5.10
CA ARG A 686 -22.95 26.01 4.75
C ARG A 686 -22.73 25.99 3.24
N LEU A 687 -21.49 25.75 2.82
CA LEU A 687 -21.16 25.61 1.41
C LEU A 687 -21.98 24.47 0.78
N ASP A 688 -22.71 24.79 -0.29
CA ASP A 688 -23.59 23.87 -1.01
C ASP A 688 -23.54 24.10 -2.53
N LYS A 689 -24.27 23.26 -3.27
CA LYS A 689 -24.36 23.34 -4.74
C LYS A 689 -24.79 24.73 -5.20
N LYS A 690 -25.78 25.35 -4.54
CA LYS A 690 -26.35 26.62 -4.95
C LYS A 690 -25.32 27.75 -4.86
N ILE A 691 -24.61 27.83 -3.74
CA ILE A 691 -23.53 28.82 -3.55
C ILE A 691 -22.48 28.69 -4.62
N ILE A 692 -22.05 27.46 -4.89
CA ILE A 692 -21.01 27.20 -5.89
C ILE A 692 -21.51 27.64 -7.27
N THR A 693 -22.73 27.27 -7.68
CA THR A 693 -23.29 27.69 -8.96
C THR A 693 -23.58 29.19 -9.05
N ASP A 694 -23.88 29.86 -7.93
CA ASP A 694 -24.08 31.30 -7.89
C ASP A 694 -22.76 32.05 -8.04
N THR A 695 -21.68 31.48 -7.50
CA THR A 695 -20.34 32.08 -7.47
C THR A 695 -19.53 31.76 -8.73
N VAL A 696 -19.60 30.51 -9.21
CA VAL A 696 -18.75 29.94 -10.26
C VAL A 696 -19.64 29.47 -11.42
N LYS A 697 -19.78 30.31 -12.44
CA LYS A 697 -20.65 30.03 -13.59
C LYS A 697 -20.03 29.08 -14.62
N ASP A 698 -18.71 28.96 -14.63
CA ASP A 698 -17.90 28.20 -15.59
C ASP A 698 -17.25 26.96 -14.94
N ILE A 699 -17.95 26.31 -14.01
CA ILE A 699 -17.37 25.27 -13.15
C ILE A 699 -16.82 24.06 -13.93
N GLU A 700 -17.45 23.68 -15.04
CA GLU A 700 -17.05 22.53 -15.86
C GLU A 700 -15.67 22.74 -16.53
N GLU A 701 -15.26 23.99 -16.74
CA GLU A 701 -13.97 24.37 -17.33
C GLU A 701 -12.84 24.43 -16.30
N ARG A 702 -13.16 24.33 -14.99
CA ARG A 702 -12.20 24.53 -13.91
C ARG A 702 -11.58 23.23 -13.43
N VAL A 703 -10.31 23.32 -13.04
CA VAL A 703 -9.70 22.34 -12.14
C VAL A 703 -10.08 22.71 -10.71
N VAL A 704 -10.80 21.83 -10.03
CA VAL A 704 -11.32 22.03 -8.68
C VAL A 704 -10.43 21.31 -7.68
N TYR A 705 -9.81 22.07 -6.78
CA TYR A 705 -9.08 21.51 -5.64
C TYR A 705 -9.93 21.61 -4.37
N ILE A 706 -9.98 20.52 -3.62
CA ILE A 706 -10.82 20.37 -2.42
C ILE A 706 -9.94 19.96 -1.24
N CYS A 707 -10.04 20.68 -0.13
CA CYS A 707 -9.32 20.31 1.10
C CYS A 707 -10.07 20.76 2.37
N GLY A 708 -10.31 19.82 3.28
CA GLY A 708 -11.03 20.05 4.53
C GLY A 708 -11.27 18.75 5.29
N PRO A 709 -12.13 18.75 6.32
CA PRO A 709 -12.50 17.53 7.05
C PRO A 709 -13.17 16.49 6.14
N GLY A 710 -13.05 15.19 6.45
CA GLY A 710 -13.66 14.10 5.67
C GLY A 710 -15.10 14.35 5.20
N PRO A 711 -16.04 14.72 6.09
CA PRO A 711 -17.42 15.02 5.70
C PRO A 711 -17.56 16.23 4.76
N PHE A 712 -16.66 17.22 4.84
CA PHE A 712 -16.64 18.34 3.90
C PHE A 712 -16.15 17.87 2.52
N ASN A 713 -15.02 17.14 2.48
CA ASN A 713 -14.46 16.62 1.23
C ASN A 713 -15.46 15.73 0.49
N GLU A 714 -16.09 14.77 1.17
CA GLU A 714 -17.10 13.89 0.58
C GLU A 714 -18.28 14.67 0.00
N SER A 715 -18.78 15.67 0.74
CA SER A 715 -19.88 16.53 0.29
C SER A 715 -19.52 17.34 -0.94
N MET A 716 -18.30 17.89 -1.00
CA MET A 716 -17.84 18.67 -2.15
C MET A 716 -17.57 17.81 -3.37
N ILE A 717 -17.00 16.61 -3.22
CA ILE A 717 -16.82 15.66 -4.32
C ILE A 717 -18.17 15.31 -4.95
N ARG A 718 -19.18 14.95 -4.15
CA ARG A 718 -20.54 14.67 -4.64
C ARG A 718 -21.14 15.88 -5.35
N THR A 719 -20.96 17.07 -4.78
CA THR A 719 -21.45 18.32 -5.40
C THR A 719 -20.78 18.59 -6.75
N MET A 720 -19.48 18.28 -6.90
CA MET A 720 -18.76 18.44 -8.18
C MET A 720 -19.26 17.44 -9.22
N GLN A 721 -19.55 16.20 -8.80
CA GLN A 721 -20.16 15.18 -9.67
C GLN A 721 -21.56 15.61 -10.13
N ASP A 722 -22.39 16.14 -9.22
CA ASP A 722 -23.73 16.66 -9.51
C ASP A 722 -23.71 17.92 -10.41
N LEU A 723 -22.55 18.57 -10.54
CA LEU A 723 -22.29 19.72 -11.40
C LEU A 723 -21.52 19.32 -12.67
N ASN A 724 -21.45 18.03 -13.00
CA ASN A 724 -20.79 17.48 -14.18
C ASN A 724 -19.31 17.85 -14.33
N VAL A 725 -18.61 18.19 -13.23
CA VAL A 725 -17.17 18.40 -13.27
C VAL A 725 -16.48 17.06 -13.54
N HIS A 726 -15.69 17.01 -14.61
CA HIS A 726 -15.00 15.78 -15.00
C HIS A 726 -14.04 15.31 -13.89
N ALA A 727 -14.03 14.01 -13.56
CA ALA A 727 -13.27 13.46 -12.43
C ALA A 727 -11.78 13.84 -12.44
N LYS A 728 -11.12 13.82 -13.61
CA LYS A 728 -9.72 14.28 -13.81
C LYS A 728 -9.45 15.73 -13.38
N ASN A 729 -10.48 16.57 -13.34
CA ASN A 729 -10.39 17.97 -12.94
C ASN A 729 -10.65 18.14 -11.44
N ILE A 730 -10.94 17.08 -10.69
CA ILE A 730 -11.16 17.13 -9.23
C ILE A 730 -9.90 16.61 -8.54
N VAL A 731 -9.26 17.46 -7.75
CA VAL A 731 -8.06 17.15 -6.97
C VAL A 731 -8.39 17.30 -5.50
N VAL A 732 -8.09 16.31 -4.66
CA VAL A 732 -8.51 16.30 -3.25
C VAL A 732 -7.35 15.93 -2.34
N GLU A 733 -7.21 16.66 -1.23
CA GLU A 733 -6.32 16.33 -0.10
C GLU A 733 -7.17 16.08 1.15
N SER A 734 -6.88 15.01 1.90
CA SER A 734 -7.54 14.68 3.18
C SER A 734 -6.56 14.78 4.33
N PHE A 735 -7.02 15.29 5.49
CA PHE A 735 -6.26 15.31 6.74
C PHE A 735 -6.67 14.20 7.72
N ASP A 736 -7.45 13.23 7.26
CA ASP A 736 -7.81 12.06 8.07
C ASP A 736 -6.59 11.09 8.13
N TYR A 737 -5.58 11.46 8.92
CA TYR A 737 -4.35 10.68 9.18
C TYR A 737 -4.28 10.16 10.60
#